data_AF-A0A9W6WZY5-F1
#
_entry.id   AF-A0A9W6WZY5-F1
#
_cell.length_a   1.000
_cell.length_b   1.000
_cell.length_c   1.000
_cell.angle_alpha   90.00
_cell.angle_beta   90.00
_cell.angle_gamma   90.00
#
_symmetry.space_group_name_H-M   'P 1'
#
loop_
_entity.id
_entity.type
_entity.pdbx_description
1 polymer ?
#
loop_
_entity_poly.entity_id
_entity_poly.type
_entity_poly.pdbx_seq_one_letter_code
_entity_poly.pdbx_strand_id
1 'polypeptide(L)'
;MTAGDKYKVEARGSGDWATEYYSVQRKLRENQSWTLLFKPSVFGAFLAVVGRIVVWPLALLVVFTSTSYLSHGNVLRMVDDSIYAFTEQDPTMAGGCSGCLGLNKICLIKYSIFAQDAIIGATTFKSYAGRKPDLSLYDFSTLSEEALALGEKLDAKGVYCQSGVNEWGSMTAGIAGSAQDILDVVNTMNLNIAPQFRRELEIAVAGQAPCESGWNIYTITRLFLYPTVKGSANFASIPGIDFNIFPDYTECRPDVIVDDSLVGSKLALATNGEDPLEVIPDILRLFPYNFESSIPAVSRSAPALNTKYDFSSVLQPLFKGYYGGCRVRAVNTTGIYVEDTCVSSKRWSSYGLMVHSPDDIPMCSTGDVCIHNYYNSMWEWVNYVTADNPDRIGMNMNTFRSRYGDTVAISILPGIVVMQMLIMGMISLYQAMSHKQSVLLTQIWAYRCQNGRMQVIYLSQITYHIIYNSDLYMLGLSTGTLSTESVMNLTCCIFTFSYAFVNLAKARSGDQQLDRHFRLTWETMQILITSVVAAVLLSVQATPLEFITAQNGEILRKTSARGAKYCGLNDSCVVYKTNLIVFIMIFSVGLGIVAAVSSLIVKRLSPKVKSAVRSARMSLSAQNSFKPSQNSVPNPNAVPAHVADETVEKKSVSGEPHDNLTSFERNCIGGPFRNLFRDCDDVAYVMYKGKRCTTVEALLLTGYLYYGEHIYQASSVMLLLLARALPRKVLRTFNMLLLRWHVDKQTGVLTQDLEVGAPRTRRPSSAAQALRAKRPAWHYAVPLLVVLVVLYSLSSAEDKALRVENKVSSPVAQEWSTETNAEKLNEQEDADLTAHGDELEKGSTDKGIIMCMHNGAVPMGLSLVRELRCLGNKELIQIYHCFPEEMSNASRTLLLDADDNLEIVDVCSDLVARGKLTEDRAKHFRSWWIKPLAMYHTKIKEVLLLDIDDIFLRDPAVLRTTEGYKRTGTTFFYDRVLSSKEFFNQDVDGEQYLKKLLKEFDYAKYGLPPGSTPSEHLSPKTSYAWRRQTSHEQDSSLVAIDKSRAGQAINIMFFLITEQHFVHEFSYGDKETFWISFELAKQEYFFSPWGVGGVSSSTNKDLEKHEDSLCGSIAQYLPVEDDTPELLYVNGKALLNPFPVSMDKLGTATHNVLFNTNPTHVTRRQKRRGNGSTKTDYKGTYAMECLVGFGSESLPEKFAPQLLRRRMYYFGTRMGVLSALNQCFPFNGMK
;
A
#
# COMPACT_ATOMS: atom_id res chain seq x y z
N MET A 1 20.56 -79.03 17.63
CA MET A 1 21.85 -79.75 17.79
C MET A 1 22.78 -79.30 16.68
N THR A 2 24.01 -78.83 16.89
CA THR A 2 24.65 -78.26 18.10
C THR A 2 25.84 -77.40 17.63
N ALA A 3 26.63 -76.79 18.54
CA ALA A 3 27.85 -76.05 18.23
C ALA A 3 28.90 -76.90 17.46
N GLY A 4 29.89 -76.35 16.75
CA GLY A 4 30.25 -74.93 16.60
C GLY A 4 31.75 -74.71 16.86
N ASP A 5 32.56 -74.72 15.80
CA ASP A 5 34.02 -74.54 15.82
C ASP A 5 34.41 -73.34 14.94
N LYS A 6 35.06 -72.32 15.53
CA LYS A 6 36.52 -72.10 15.59
C LYS A 6 37.19 -71.79 14.25
N TYR A 7 37.60 -70.52 14.11
CA TYR A 7 38.92 -70.18 13.59
C TYR A 7 39.60 -69.21 14.57
N LYS A 8 40.86 -69.49 14.92
CA LYS A 8 41.76 -68.55 15.62
C LYS A 8 42.55 -67.76 14.57
N VAL A 9 42.80 -66.48 14.86
CA VAL A 9 43.94 -65.74 14.31
C VAL A 9 44.61 -65.04 15.50
N GLU A 10 45.94 -65.06 15.56
CA GLU A 10 46.71 -64.59 16.71
C GLU A 10 47.06 -63.10 16.61
N ALA A 11 47.27 -62.45 17.75
CA ALA A 11 47.52 -61.02 17.83
C ALA A 11 49.01 -60.66 17.59
N ARG A 12 49.26 -59.55 16.88
CA ARG A 12 50.60 -58.94 16.79
C ARG A 12 50.52 -57.43 16.53
N GLY A 13 51.22 -56.65 17.36
CA GLY A 13 51.57 -55.25 17.08
C GLY A 13 50.58 -54.18 17.58
N SER A 14 50.72 -53.77 18.83
CA SER A 14 50.18 -52.48 19.32
C SER A 14 51.17 -51.35 19.02
N GLY A 15 50.74 -50.31 18.30
CA GLY A 15 51.55 -49.11 18.05
C GLY A 15 50.65 -47.87 17.90
N ASP A 16 50.81 -46.88 18.78
CA ASP A 16 49.96 -45.70 18.80
C ASP A 16 50.36 -44.67 17.72
N TRP A 17 49.65 -44.76 16.60
CA TRP A 17 49.70 -43.88 15.43
C TRP A 17 49.62 -42.37 15.76
N ALA A 18 48.91 -41.97 16.84
CA ALA A 18 48.77 -40.57 17.18
C ALA A 18 50.13 -39.93 17.54
N THR A 19 50.99 -40.69 18.23
CA THR A 19 52.32 -40.26 18.66
C THR A 19 53.23 -39.89 17.47
N GLU A 20 53.19 -40.70 16.42
CA GLU A 20 54.04 -40.54 15.24
C GLU A 20 53.65 -39.27 14.46
N TYR A 21 52.35 -39.08 14.21
CA TYR A 21 51.81 -37.91 13.51
C TYR A 21 52.21 -36.58 14.17
N TYR A 22 52.12 -36.48 15.50
CA TYR A 22 52.48 -35.26 16.23
C TYR A 22 53.99 -34.94 16.15
N SER A 23 54.85 -35.96 16.10
CA SER A 23 56.30 -35.77 15.94
C SER A 23 56.66 -35.11 14.59
N VAL A 24 55.96 -35.50 13.52
CA VAL A 24 56.16 -34.97 12.16
C VAL A 24 55.65 -33.53 12.05
N GLN A 25 54.47 -33.23 12.62
CA GLN A 25 53.93 -31.87 12.65
C GLN A 25 54.84 -30.87 13.40
N ARG A 26 55.56 -31.32 14.44
CA ARG A 26 56.47 -30.48 15.22
C ARG A 26 57.70 -30.05 14.40
N LYS A 27 58.42 -31.01 13.81
CA LYS A 27 59.57 -30.78 12.91
C LYS A 27 59.23 -29.91 11.69
N LEU A 28 57.97 -29.96 11.22
CA LEU A 28 57.49 -29.14 10.09
C LEU A 28 57.17 -27.68 10.46
N ARG A 29 57.05 -27.32 11.74
CA ARG A 29 56.86 -25.93 12.20
C ARG A 29 58.16 -25.24 12.54
N GLU A 30 59.10 -25.96 13.14
CA GLU A 30 60.42 -25.46 13.56
C GLU A 30 61.28 -24.99 12.36
N ASN A 31 60.96 -25.42 11.13
CA ASN A 31 61.65 -25.06 9.89
C ASN A 31 60.92 -24.00 9.00
N GLN A 32 59.97 -23.21 9.51
CA GLN A 32 59.23 -22.24 8.69
C GLN A 32 59.80 -20.80 8.76
N SER A 33 60.16 -20.25 7.59
CA SER A 33 60.71 -18.88 7.46
C SER A 33 59.61 -17.80 7.43
N TRP A 34 59.90 -16.67 8.08
CA TRP A 34 59.03 -15.49 8.19
C TRP A 34 58.60 -14.89 6.84
N THR A 35 59.36 -15.12 5.77
CA THR A 35 59.01 -14.67 4.40
C THR A 35 57.73 -15.30 3.83
N LEU A 36 57.12 -16.28 4.52
CA LEU A 36 55.77 -16.73 4.19
C LEU A 36 54.68 -15.68 4.41
N LEU A 37 54.85 -14.74 5.35
CA LEU A 37 53.80 -13.78 5.71
C LEU A 37 53.53 -12.74 4.61
N PHE A 38 54.55 -12.33 3.87
CA PHE A 38 54.48 -11.31 2.81
C PHE A 38 53.95 -11.84 1.46
N LYS A 39 53.33 -13.03 1.43
CA LYS A 39 52.78 -13.59 0.20
C LYS A 39 51.44 -12.92 -0.14
N PRO A 40 51.15 -12.58 -1.42
CA PRO A 40 49.88 -11.95 -1.80
C PRO A 40 48.62 -12.72 -1.36
N SER A 41 48.70 -14.06 -1.30
CA SER A 41 47.62 -14.94 -0.83
C SER A 41 47.48 -15.02 0.71
N VAL A 42 48.39 -14.41 1.46
CA VAL A 42 48.26 -14.14 2.90
C VAL A 42 47.71 -12.73 3.11
N PHE A 43 48.22 -11.73 2.37
CA PHE A 43 47.71 -10.35 2.44
C PHE A 43 46.23 -10.26 2.02
N GLY A 44 45.83 -10.87 0.90
CA GLY A 44 44.42 -10.95 0.50
C GLY A 44 43.54 -11.75 1.47
N ALA A 45 44.10 -12.73 2.18
CA ALA A 45 43.39 -13.44 3.24
C ALA A 45 43.20 -12.57 4.50
N PHE A 46 44.20 -11.76 4.86
CA PHE A 46 44.10 -10.78 5.93
C PHE A 46 43.03 -9.72 5.61
N LEU A 47 43.04 -9.14 4.40
CA LEU A 47 42.03 -8.17 3.96
C LEU A 47 40.61 -8.76 3.93
N ALA A 48 40.41 -9.96 3.39
CA ALA A 48 39.09 -10.61 3.36
C ALA A 48 38.56 -10.98 4.76
N VAL A 49 39.44 -11.18 5.75
CA VAL A 49 39.07 -11.47 7.15
C VAL A 49 38.80 -10.18 7.93
N VAL A 50 39.70 -9.20 7.89
CA VAL A 50 39.52 -7.90 8.56
C VAL A 50 38.34 -7.13 7.97
N GLY A 51 38.15 -7.20 6.65
CA GLY A 51 37.00 -6.62 5.96
C GLY A 51 35.67 -7.16 6.49
N ARG A 52 35.56 -8.48 6.70
CA ARG A 52 34.34 -9.11 7.24
C ARG A 52 34.11 -8.91 8.73
N ILE A 53 35.18 -8.92 9.54
CA ILE A 53 35.06 -8.94 11.01
C ILE A 53 35.04 -7.52 11.59
N VAL A 54 35.67 -6.56 10.92
CA VAL A 54 35.87 -5.21 11.45
C VAL A 54 35.23 -4.16 10.53
N VAL A 55 35.65 -4.08 9.27
CA VAL A 55 35.25 -2.97 8.38
C VAL A 55 33.74 -3.00 8.08
N TRP A 56 33.20 -4.14 7.65
CA TRP A 56 31.79 -4.25 7.29
C TRP A 56 30.83 -4.09 8.49
N PRO A 57 31.06 -4.72 9.66
CA PRO A 57 30.23 -4.48 10.84
C PRO A 57 30.29 -3.03 11.34
N LEU A 58 31.44 -2.36 11.26
CA LEU A 58 31.55 -0.93 11.61
C LEU A 58 30.82 -0.04 10.61
N ALA A 59 30.95 -0.29 9.30
CA ALA A 59 30.24 0.48 8.28
C ALA A 59 28.71 0.35 8.43
N LEU A 60 28.21 -0.86 8.67
CA LEU A 60 26.78 -1.10 8.90
C LEU A 60 26.30 -0.47 10.22
N LEU A 61 27.12 -0.51 11.28
CA LEU A 61 26.83 0.16 12.54
C LEU A 61 26.79 1.69 12.38
N VAL A 62 27.68 2.28 11.58
CA VAL A 62 27.63 3.72 11.26
C VAL A 62 26.30 4.05 10.57
N VAL A 63 25.91 3.34 9.50
CA VAL A 63 24.60 3.56 8.84
C VAL A 63 23.45 3.46 9.85
N PHE A 64 23.45 2.43 10.71
CA PHE A 64 22.41 2.21 11.73
C PHE A 64 22.41 3.20 12.91
N THR A 65 23.43 4.06 13.04
CA THR A 65 23.55 5.04 14.15
C THR A 65 23.66 6.49 13.72
N SER A 66 23.99 6.78 12.45
CA SER A 66 24.08 8.12 11.88
C SER A 66 22.95 8.44 10.88
N THR A 67 21.97 7.56 10.70
CA THR A 67 20.80 7.74 9.83
C THR A 67 19.55 7.17 10.49
N SER A 68 18.36 7.52 9.99
CA SER A 68 17.07 7.03 10.51
C SER A 68 16.73 5.59 10.07
N TYR A 69 17.67 4.87 9.45
CA TYR A 69 17.47 3.57 8.79
C TYR A 69 16.78 2.51 9.68
N LEU A 70 16.99 2.51 11.00
CA LEU A 70 16.36 1.55 11.93
C LEU A 70 15.11 2.07 12.67
N SER A 71 14.64 3.29 12.40
CA SER A 71 13.54 3.93 13.13
C SER A 71 12.43 4.43 12.21
N HIS A 72 12.68 5.51 11.47
CA HIS A 72 11.70 6.24 10.67
C HIS A 72 12.24 6.67 9.30
N GLY A 73 13.22 5.93 8.76
CA GLY A 73 13.76 6.18 7.43
C GLY A 73 12.71 6.04 6.33
N ASN A 74 12.68 6.99 5.40
CA ASN A 74 11.83 6.95 4.21
C ASN A 74 12.64 6.50 2.97
N VAL A 75 11.97 6.11 1.89
CA VAL A 75 12.58 5.79 0.58
C VAL A 75 12.92 7.07 -0.21
N LEU A 76 12.14 8.13 0.01
CA LEU A 76 12.17 9.41 -0.69
C LEU A 76 12.38 10.57 0.31
N ARG A 77 12.80 11.73 -0.20
CA ARG A 77 12.90 12.98 0.56
C ARG A 77 11.52 13.53 0.89
N MET A 78 11.38 14.04 2.12
CA MET A 78 10.16 14.68 2.63
C MET A 78 10.11 16.17 2.26
N VAL A 79 9.01 16.85 2.59
CA VAL A 79 8.80 18.30 2.34
C VAL A 79 9.94 19.15 2.93
N ASP A 80 10.36 18.84 4.15
CA ASP A 80 11.44 19.55 4.86
C ASP A 80 12.83 19.38 4.22
N ASP A 81 13.01 18.30 3.44
CA ASP A 81 14.24 17.98 2.68
C ASP A 81 14.12 18.37 1.19
N SER A 82 13.09 19.14 0.82
CA SER A 82 12.75 19.43 -0.58
C SER A 82 13.86 20.15 -1.33
N ILE A 83 14.04 19.77 -2.59
CA ILE A 83 15.11 20.30 -3.45
C ILE A 83 14.50 21.33 -4.41
N TYR A 84 14.92 22.58 -4.26
CA TYR A 84 14.72 23.62 -5.27
C TYR A 84 15.75 23.49 -6.39
N ALA A 85 15.32 23.54 -7.65
CA ALA A 85 16.19 23.52 -8.82
C ALA A 85 15.65 24.42 -9.95
N PHE A 86 16.57 24.96 -10.74
CA PHE A 86 16.28 25.49 -12.09
C PHE A 86 16.70 24.47 -13.15
N THR A 87 16.01 24.41 -14.28
CA THR A 87 16.42 23.64 -15.46
C THR A 87 15.94 24.36 -16.72
N GLU A 88 16.86 24.84 -17.55
CA GLU A 88 16.56 25.40 -18.87
C GLU A 88 16.04 24.27 -19.79
N GLN A 89 14.97 24.53 -20.56
CA GLN A 89 14.40 23.60 -21.54
C GLN A 89 14.20 22.17 -21.00
N ASP A 90 13.64 22.07 -19.78
CA ASP A 90 13.37 20.86 -19.02
C ASP A 90 12.69 19.77 -19.87
N PRO A 91 13.37 18.65 -20.18
CA PRO A 91 12.82 17.60 -21.03
C PRO A 91 11.67 16.84 -20.36
N THR A 92 11.48 16.96 -19.04
CA THR A 92 10.31 16.42 -18.34
C THR A 92 9.06 17.30 -18.50
N MET A 93 9.26 18.57 -18.88
CA MET A 93 8.22 19.56 -19.16
C MET A 93 8.27 20.06 -20.63
N ALA A 94 8.75 19.24 -21.56
CA ALA A 94 8.64 19.49 -22.99
C ALA A 94 7.25 19.13 -23.55
N GLY A 95 6.80 19.87 -24.57
CA GLY A 95 5.48 19.69 -25.18
C GLY A 95 5.31 20.51 -26.45
N GLY A 96 4.10 21.00 -26.70
CA GLY A 96 3.75 21.72 -27.93
C GLY A 96 2.26 21.85 -28.17
N CYS A 97 1.88 22.18 -29.40
CA CYS A 97 0.51 22.41 -29.84
C CYS A 97 0.39 22.10 -31.34
N SER A 98 -0.20 20.96 -31.67
CA SER A 98 -0.35 20.47 -33.05
C SER A 98 -1.61 21.04 -33.70
N GLY A 99 -1.48 21.71 -34.86
CA GLY A 99 -2.58 22.40 -35.54
C GLY A 99 -3.03 23.70 -34.84
N CYS A 100 -2.11 24.34 -34.09
CA CYS A 100 -2.37 25.56 -33.31
C CYS A 100 -1.69 26.83 -33.86
N LEU A 101 -0.84 26.69 -34.87
CA LEU A 101 -0.25 27.82 -35.58
C LEU A 101 -1.34 28.55 -36.39
N GLY A 102 -1.31 29.87 -36.41
CA GLY A 102 -2.27 30.70 -37.15
C GLY A 102 -1.78 32.11 -37.36
N LEU A 103 -2.57 32.91 -38.08
CA LEU A 103 -2.29 34.33 -38.32
C LEU A 103 -2.39 35.15 -37.02
N ASN A 104 -1.49 36.10 -36.82
CA ASN A 104 -1.34 36.87 -35.58
C ASN A 104 -2.62 37.60 -35.16
N LYS A 105 -3.45 38.04 -36.11
CA LYS A 105 -4.78 38.62 -35.82
C LYS A 105 -5.72 37.70 -35.01
N ILE A 106 -5.53 36.37 -35.06
CA ILE A 106 -6.25 35.40 -34.22
C ILE A 106 -5.80 35.50 -32.75
N CYS A 107 -4.52 35.75 -32.49
CA CYS A 107 -4.02 36.00 -31.15
C CYS A 107 -4.47 37.39 -30.64
N LEU A 108 -4.44 38.42 -31.49
CA LEU A 108 -4.92 39.77 -31.15
C LEU A 108 -6.40 39.78 -30.75
N ILE A 109 -7.30 39.13 -31.50
CA ILE A 109 -8.72 39.04 -31.14
C ILE A 109 -8.98 38.13 -29.91
N LYS A 110 -8.03 37.26 -29.53
CA LYS A 110 -8.08 36.55 -28.24
C LYS A 110 -7.64 37.45 -27.08
N TYR A 111 -6.80 38.45 -27.32
CA TYR A 111 -6.36 39.42 -26.30
C TYR A 111 -7.36 40.56 -26.09
N SER A 112 -8.15 40.97 -27.10
CA SER A 112 -9.17 42.02 -26.93
C SER A 112 -10.26 41.66 -25.90
N ILE A 113 -10.45 40.37 -25.58
CA ILE A 113 -11.38 39.88 -24.54
C ILE A 113 -11.05 40.44 -23.15
N PHE A 114 -9.78 40.76 -22.88
CA PHE A 114 -9.38 41.38 -21.61
C PHE A 114 -9.89 42.82 -21.49
N ALA A 115 -10.18 43.50 -22.60
CA ALA A 115 -10.46 44.93 -22.66
C ALA A 115 -9.42 45.75 -21.89
N GLN A 116 -9.69 46.12 -20.63
CA GLN A 116 -8.77 46.79 -19.71
C GLN A 116 -8.64 46.07 -18.35
N ASP A 117 -9.22 44.88 -18.18
CA ASP A 117 -9.11 44.07 -16.96
C ASP A 117 -7.69 43.47 -16.83
N ALA A 118 -7.10 43.59 -15.63
CA ALA A 118 -5.80 42.98 -15.32
C ALA A 118 -5.87 41.46 -15.04
N ILE A 119 -7.08 40.90 -14.93
CA ILE A 119 -7.37 39.46 -14.74
C ILE A 119 -8.81 39.14 -15.20
N ILE A 120 -8.99 38.05 -15.95
CA ILE A 120 -10.31 37.55 -16.38
C ILE A 120 -10.61 36.15 -15.84
N GLY A 121 -11.90 35.82 -15.67
CA GLY A 121 -12.33 34.52 -15.15
C GLY A 121 -12.24 33.40 -16.19
N ALA A 122 -11.82 32.20 -15.77
CA ALA A 122 -11.52 31.11 -16.71
C ALA A 122 -12.70 30.61 -17.55
N THR A 123 -13.95 30.78 -17.12
CA THR A 123 -15.13 30.49 -17.95
C THR A 123 -15.20 31.38 -19.19
N THR A 124 -14.91 32.68 -19.03
CA THR A 124 -14.91 33.67 -20.12
C THR A 124 -13.81 33.38 -21.16
N PHE A 125 -12.60 33.06 -20.70
CA PHE A 125 -11.48 32.75 -21.59
C PHE A 125 -11.68 31.42 -22.34
N LYS A 126 -12.08 30.34 -21.64
CA LYS A 126 -12.15 28.99 -22.22
C LYS A 126 -13.11 28.88 -23.42
N SER A 127 -14.25 29.57 -23.40
CA SER A 127 -15.23 29.58 -24.51
C SER A 127 -14.72 30.20 -25.83
N TYR A 128 -13.58 30.89 -25.79
CA TYR A 128 -13.04 31.62 -26.94
C TYR A 128 -11.60 31.20 -27.26
N ALA A 129 -10.74 31.05 -26.23
CA ALA A 129 -9.38 30.56 -26.38
C ALA A 129 -9.30 29.13 -26.93
N GLY A 130 -10.25 28.26 -26.57
CA GLY A 130 -10.33 26.88 -27.06
C GLY A 130 -10.72 26.72 -28.54
N ARG A 131 -11.06 27.82 -29.25
CA ARG A 131 -11.31 27.78 -30.70
C ARG A 131 -10.00 27.53 -31.47
N LYS A 132 -10.06 26.71 -32.52
CA LYS A 132 -8.94 26.45 -33.46
C LYS A 132 -8.47 27.73 -34.17
N PRO A 133 -7.27 27.76 -34.78
CA PRO A 133 -6.77 28.90 -35.57
C PRO A 133 -7.43 29.01 -36.97
N ASP A 134 -8.75 28.75 -37.06
CA ASP A 134 -9.53 28.84 -38.28
C ASP A 134 -10.21 30.20 -38.37
N LEU A 135 -9.94 30.97 -39.44
CA LEU A 135 -10.45 32.32 -39.64
C LEU A 135 -11.99 32.41 -39.68
N SER A 136 -12.68 31.34 -40.04
CA SER A 136 -14.16 31.30 -40.05
C SER A 136 -14.79 31.31 -38.65
N LEU A 137 -13.99 31.10 -37.59
CA LEU A 137 -14.45 31.03 -36.20
C LEU A 137 -14.33 32.37 -35.44
N TYR A 138 -13.96 33.47 -36.10
CA TYR A 138 -13.68 34.77 -35.49
C TYR A 138 -14.29 35.93 -36.28
N ASP A 139 -14.78 36.95 -35.56
CA ASP A 139 -15.29 38.19 -36.15
C ASP A 139 -14.30 39.35 -35.92
N PHE A 140 -13.44 39.55 -36.91
CA PHE A 140 -12.37 40.55 -36.87
C PHE A 140 -12.85 42.00 -36.94
N SER A 141 -14.17 42.27 -37.09
CA SER A 141 -14.72 43.64 -37.00
C SER A 141 -14.56 44.29 -35.62
N THR A 142 -14.19 43.50 -34.61
CA THR A 142 -13.88 43.93 -33.24
C THR A 142 -12.44 44.43 -33.03
N LEU A 143 -11.58 44.36 -34.06
CA LEU A 143 -10.23 44.91 -34.05
C LEU A 143 -10.19 46.27 -34.78
N SER A 144 -9.31 47.18 -34.35
CA SER A 144 -9.05 48.43 -35.06
C SER A 144 -8.20 48.20 -36.32
N GLU A 145 -8.14 49.20 -37.21
CA GLU A 145 -7.30 49.14 -38.40
C GLU A 145 -5.81 49.03 -38.05
N GLU A 146 -5.34 49.67 -36.97
CA GLU A 146 -3.96 49.53 -36.49
C GLU A 146 -3.68 48.12 -35.96
N ALA A 147 -4.63 47.50 -35.26
CA ALA A 147 -4.50 46.13 -34.76
C ALA A 147 -4.47 45.10 -35.91
N LEU A 148 -5.27 45.31 -36.96
CA LEU A 148 -5.25 44.48 -38.17
C LEU A 148 -3.93 44.63 -38.93
N ALA A 149 -3.47 45.86 -39.16
CA ALA A 149 -2.19 46.15 -39.81
C ALA A 149 -0.99 45.62 -39.00
N LEU A 150 -1.05 45.66 -37.67
CA LEU A 150 -0.06 45.02 -36.81
C LEU A 150 -0.07 43.49 -36.99
N GLY A 151 -1.24 42.86 -37.05
CA GLY A 151 -1.35 41.43 -37.33
C GLY A 151 -0.62 41.03 -38.62
N GLU A 152 -0.87 41.77 -39.70
CA GLU A 152 -0.22 41.53 -41.01
C GLU A 152 1.29 41.81 -40.99
N LYS A 153 1.74 42.83 -40.25
CA LYS A 153 3.17 43.13 -40.01
C LYS A 153 3.88 42.00 -39.26
N LEU A 154 3.22 41.39 -38.27
CA LEU A 154 3.76 40.27 -37.49
C LEU A 154 3.80 38.97 -38.33
N ASP A 155 2.74 38.70 -39.09
CA ASP A 155 2.67 37.57 -40.03
C ASP A 155 3.76 37.67 -41.10
N ALA A 156 3.99 38.86 -41.68
CA ALA A 156 5.04 39.11 -42.67
C ALA A 156 6.47 38.99 -42.11
N LYS A 157 6.65 39.12 -40.78
CA LYS A 157 7.92 38.85 -40.09
C LYS A 157 8.13 37.37 -39.75
N GLY A 158 7.10 36.53 -39.84
CA GLY A 158 7.14 35.15 -39.36
C GLY A 158 7.05 35.01 -37.83
N VAL A 159 6.51 36.01 -37.13
CA VAL A 159 6.24 35.96 -35.68
C VAL A 159 5.20 34.87 -35.41
N TYR A 160 5.46 33.97 -34.47
CA TYR A 160 4.56 32.85 -34.19
C TYR A 160 3.34 33.31 -33.39
N CYS A 161 2.13 33.03 -33.88
CA CYS A 161 0.90 33.05 -33.10
C CYS A 161 0.45 31.61 -32.79
N GLN A 162 0.45 31.26 -31.51
CA GLN A 162 -0.06 30.00 -30.98
C GLN A 162 -1.48 30.20 -30.44
N SER A 163 -2.43 29.40 -30.93
CA SER A 163 -3.85 29.61 -30.67
C SER A 163 -4.62 28.27 -30.63
N GLY A 164 -5.10 27.86 -29.45
CA GLY A 164 -5.89 26.63 -29.30
C GLY A 164 -5.72 25.91 -27.97
N VAL A 165 -5.74 24.57 -28.02
CA VAL A 165 -5.51 23.68 -26.88
C VAL A 165 -4.15 23.01 -27.05
N ASN A 166 -3.23 23.22 -26.11
CA ASN A 166 -1.90 22.63 -26.15
C ASN A 166 -1.90 21.14 -25.77
N GLU A 167 -0.77 20.47 -25.97
CA GLU A 167 -0.63 19.03 -25.72
C GLU A 167 -0.80 18.66 -24.24
N TRP A 168 -0.72 19.61 -23.30
CA TRP A 168 -1.08 19.44 -21.88
C TRP A 168 -2.58 19.66 -21.58
N GLY A 169 -3.42 19.88 -22.59
CA GLY A 169 -4.86 20.11 -22.45
C GLY A 169 -5.24 21.51 -21.98
N SER A 170 -4.27 22.42 -21.86
CA SER A 170 -4.53 23.82 -21.49
C SER A 170 -4.95 24.64 -22.70
N MET A 171 -5.95 25.51 -22.52
CA MET A 171 -6.34 26.50 -23.53
C MET A 171 -5.43 27.72 -23.45
N THR A 172 -4.96 28.18 -24.61
CA THR A 172 -3.82 29.10 -24.70
C THR A 172 -3.92 30.04 -25.90
N ALA A 173 -3.47 31.29 -25.70
CA ALA A 173 -3.20 32.24 -26.77
C ALA A 173 -1.86 32.96 -26.53
N GLY A 174 -0.97 32.91 -27.52
CA GLY A 174 0.43 33.33 -27.40
C GLY A 174 0.99 33.97 -28.65
N ILE A 175 1.83 35.00 -28.49
CA ILE A 175 2.64 35.57 -29.57
C ILE A 175 4.12 35.50 -29.16
N ALA A 176 4.98 34.99 -30.04
CA ALA A 176 6.42 34.86 -29.83
C ALA A 176 7.21 35.51 -30.99
N GLY A 177 8.09 36.46 -30.66
CA GLY A 177 8.81 37.30 -31.62
C GLY A 177 9.96 38.07 -30.98
N SER A 178 10.30 39.26 -31.49
CA SER A 178 11.27 40.15 -30.82
C SER A 178 10.63 40.94 -29.67
N ALA A 179 11.45 41.48 -28.75
CA ALA A 179 10.94 42.33 -27.67
C ALA A 179 10.12 43.54 -28.18
N GLN A 180 10.49 44.08 -29.35
CA GLN A 180 9.76 45.16 -30.01
C GLN A 180 8.41 44.69 -30.55
N ASP A 181 8.33 43.47 -31.10
CA ASP A 181 7.06 42.91 -31.58
C ASP A 181 6.06 42.69 -30.44
N ILE A 182 6.54 42.24 -29.28
CA ILE A 182 5.69 42.09 -28.09
C ILE A 182 5.27 43.46 -27.53
N LEU A 183 6.17 44.46 -27.52
CA LEU A 183 5.84 45.82 -27.09
C LEU A 183 4.85 46.51 -28.04
N ASP A 184 4.96 46.30 -29.35
CA ASP A 184 4.01 46.76 -30.37
C ASP A 184 2.60 46.19 -30.10
N VAL A 185 2.49 44.89 -29.81
CA VAL A 185 1.23 44.22 -29.43
C VAL A 185 0.64 44.84 -28.16
N VAL A 186 1.45 44.95 -27.10
CA VAL A 186 1.01 45.50 -25.80
C VAL A 186 0.49 46.92 -25.93
N ASN A 187 1.13 47.76 -26.75
CA ASN A 187 0.73 49.16 -26.93
C ASN A 187 -0.47 49.31 -27.86
N THR A 188 -0.49 48.61 -29.01
CA THR A 188 -1.57 48.73 -30.02
C THR A 188 -2.90 48.15 -29.51
N MET A 189 -2.83 47.06 -28.75
CA MET A 189 -4.01 46.46 -28.10
C MET A 189 -4.31 47.07 -26.72
N ASN A 190 -3.50 48.06 -26.28
CA ASN A 190 -3.57 48.71 -24.96
C ASN A 190 -3.72 47.74 -23.77
N LEU A 191 -2.89 46.69 -23.72
CA LEU A 191 -3.04 45.58 -22.78
C LEU A 191 -2.64 45.97 -21.35
N ASN A 192 -3.49 45.64 -20.38
CA ASN A 192 -3.25 45.85 -18.95
C ASN A 192 -2.29 44.80 -18.35
N ILE A 193 -1.04 44.79 -18.84
CA ILE A 193 0.04 43.91 -18.36
C ILE A 193 0.64 44.42 -17.04
N ALA A 194 1.35 43.56 -16.30
CA ALA A 194 2.04 43.98 -15.08
C ALA A 194 3.14 45.03 -15.38
N PRO A 195 3.27 46.12 -14.58
CA PRO A 195 4.27 47.17 -14.83
C PRO A 195 5.72 46.65 -14.90
N GLN A 196 6.04 45.63 -14.09
CA GLN A 196 7.31 44.91 -14.15
C GLN A 196 7.61 44.39 -15.57
N PHE A 197 6.65 43.70 -16.19
CA PHE A 197 6.83 43.12 -17.53
C PHE A 197 6.94 44.19 -18.62
N ARG A 198 6.20 45.31 -18.48
CA ARG A 198 6.36 46.48 -19.35
C ARG A 198 7.80 47.01 -19.27
N ARG A 199 8.34 47.13 -18.06
CA ARG A 199 9.69 47.66 -17.85
C ARG A 199 10.80 46.71 -18.31
N GLU A 200 10.63 45.41 -18.10
CA GLU A 200 11.54 44.39 -18.62
C GLU A 200 11.57 44.39 -20.17
N LEU A 201 10.42 44.56 -20.83
CA LEU A 201 10.34 44.77 -22.29
C LEU A 201 11.02 46.07 -22.75
N GLU A 202 10.78 47.19 -22.07
CA GLU A 202 11.41 48.49 -22.40
C GLU A 202 12.95 48.40 -22.37
N ILE A 203 13.51 47.74 -21.36
CA ILE A 203 14.96 47.54 -21.22
C ILE A 203 15.50 46.62 -22.33
N ALA A 204 14.75 45.57 -22.70
CA ALA A 204 15.12 44.70 -23.82
C ALA A 204 15.06 45.42 -25.18
N VAL A 205 14.02 46.22 -25.42
CA VAL A 205 13.86 47.05 -26.63
C VAL A 205 14.95 48.13 -26.73
N ALA A 206 15.39 48.68 -25.60
CA ALA A 206 16.52 49.62 -25.55
C ALA A 206 17.90 48.95 -25.80
N GLY A 207 17.97 47.64 -26.00
CA GLY A 207 19.22 46.89 -26.14
C GLY A 207 20.02 46.78 -24.84
N GLN A 208 19.36 46.87 -23.69
CA GLN A 208 19.97 46.92 -22.35
C GLN A 208 19.69 45.66 -21.52
N ALA A 209 19.13 44.61 -22.11
CA ALA A 209 18.98 43.30 -21.46
C ALA A 209 20.35 42.58 -21.30
N PRO A 210 20.50 41.65 -20.33
CA PRO A 210 21.75 40.92 -20.10
C PRO A 210 22.28 40.13 -21.31
N CYS A 211 21.38 39.64 -22.17
CA CYS A 211 21.71 38.93 -23.41
C CYS A 211 20.57 39.05 -24.44
N GLU A 212 20.86 38.69 -25.69
CA GLU A 212 19.89 38.67 -26.78
C GLU A 212 18.94 37.47 -26.67
N SER A 213 17.63 37.70 -26.80
CA SER A 213 16.61 36.68 -26.61
C SER A 213 15.36 37.01 -27.43
N GLY A 214 14.64 35.99 -27.90
CA GLY A 214 13.25 36.18 -28.33
C GLY A 214 12.35 36.41 -27.12
N TRP A 215 11.15 36.94 -27.34
CA TRP A 215 10.21 37.32 -26.29
C TRP A 215 8.80 36.82 -26.59
N ASN A 216 8.09 36.50 -25.51
CA ASN A 216 6.77 35.90 -25.50
C ASN A 216 5.79 36.80 -24.76
N ILE A 217 4.56 36.89 -25.26
CA ILE A 217 3.37 37.23 -24.46
C ILE A 217 2.40 36.06 -24.51
N TYR A 218 1.83 35.70 -23.35
CA TYR A 218 1.00 34.52 -23.24
C TYR A 218 -0.15 34.67 -22.25
N THR A 219 -1.20 33.88 -22.49
CA THR A 219 -2.39 33.79 -21.64
C THR A 219 -2.79 32.32 -21.47
N ILE A 220 -2.95 31.89 -20.21
CA ILE A 220 -3.21 30.51 -19.81
C ILE A 220 -3.95 30.49 -18.44
N THR A 221 -4.77 29.48 -18.20
CA THR A 221 -5.52 29.36 -16.93
C THR A 221 -4.60 29.01 -15.77
N ARG A 222 -4.63 29.82 -14.71
CA ARG A 222 -3.89 29.65 -13.45
C ARG A 222 -4.80 29.57 -12.25
N LEU A 223 -4.29 28.96 -11.18
CA LEU A 223 -4.99 28.87 -9.90
C LEU A 223 -4.57 30.03 -9.00
N PHE A 224 -5.55 30.70 -8.41
CA PHE A 224 -5.35 31.69 -7.35
C PHE A 224 -6.03 31.19 -6.08
N LEU A 225 -5.32 31.24 -4.95
CA LEU A 225 -5.84 30.89 -3.63
C LEU A 225 -6.33 32.14 -2.90
N TYR A 226 -7.40 32.01 -2.12
CA TYR A 226 -7.93 33.09 -1.28
C TYR A 226 -8.38 32.55 0.10
N PRO A 227 -8.17 33.31 1.19
CA PRO A 227 -8.52 32.86 2.54
C PRO A 227 -10.04 32.77 2.69
N THR A 228 -10.53 31.66 3.26
CA THR A 228 -11.97 31.46 3.53
C THR A 228 -12.34 31.68 4.99
N VAL A 229 -11.40 31.45 5.91
CA VAL A 229 -11.57 31.58 7.35
C VAL A 229 -10.40 32.39 7.89
N LYS A 230 -10.69 33.39 8.73
CA LYS A 230 -9.71 34.26 9.37
C LYS A 230 -8.66 33.45 10.14
N GLY A 231 -7.38 33.76 9.94
CA GLY A 231 -6.26 33.11 10.63
C GLY A 231 -6.08 31.63 10.30
N SER A 232 -6.54 31.17 9.14
CA SER A 232 -6.50 29.76 8.74
C SER A 232 -5.73 29.55 7.45
N ALA A 233 -4.88 28.51 7.41
CA ALA A 233 -4.19 28.06 6.20
C ALA A 233 -5.13 27.42 5.16
N ASN A 234 -6.42 27.21 5.50
CA ASN A 234 -7.42 26.63 4.60
C ASN A 234 -7.94 27.67 3.60
N PHE A 235 -7.19 27.87 2.51
CA PHE A 235 -7.57 28.73 1.40
C PHE A 235 -8.43 27.96 0.40
N ALA A 236 -9.44 28.62 -0.19
CA ALA A 236 -10.14 28.11 -1.37
C ALA A 236 -9.42 28.57 -2.65
N SER A 237 -9.81 28.01 -3.79
CA SER A 237 -9.18 28.29 -5.08
C SER A 237 -10.16 28.83 -6.13
N ILE A 238 -9.65 29.64 -7.05
CA ILE A 238 -10.39 30.16 -8.21
C ILE A 238 -9.49 30.18 -9.46
N PRO A 239 -9.97 29.69 -10.62
CA PRO A 239 -9.20 29.73 -11.86
C PRO A 239 -9.35 31.09 -12.58
N GLY A 240 -8.23 31.80 -12.74
CA GLY A 240 -8.12 33.08 -13.46
C GLY A 240 -7.16 33.00 -14.64
N ILE A 241 -7.17 34.02 -15.50
CA ILE A 241 -6.16 34.27 -16.54
C ILE A 241 -5.71 35.71 -16.44
N ASP A 242 -4.40 35.92 -16.46
CA ASP A 242 -3.76 37.20 -16.73
C ASP A 242 -2.73 37.06 -17.88
N PHE A 243 -1.97 38.12 -18.16
CA PHE A 243 -0.84 38.06 -19.08
C PHE A 243 0.44 37.66 -18.34
N ASN A 244 1.20 36.72 -18.93
CA ASN A 244 2.61 36.48 -18.65
C ASN A 244 3.46 36.98 -19.83
N ILE A 245 4.65 37.53 -19.53
CA ILE A 245 5.63 37.99 -20.51
C ILE A 245 7.04 37.57 -20.04
N PHE A 246 7.80 36.98 -20.95
CA PHE A 246 9.11 36.40 -20.65
C PHE A 246 10.00 36.32 -21.90
N PRO A 247 11.34 36.38 -21.73
CA PRO A 247 12.29 36.00 -22.77
C PRO A 247 12.27 34.47 -22.98
N ASP A 248 12.65 34.00 -24.17
CA ASP A 248 12.87 32.56 -24.44
C ASP A 248 13.94 31.96 -23.51
N TYR A 249 15.00 32.74 -23.26
CA TYR A 249 16.13 32.42 -22.38
C TYR A 249 16.06 33.24 -21.09
N THR A 250 15.79 32.57 -19.97
CA THR A 250 15.45 33.20 -18.68
C THR A 250 16.62 33.98 -18.07
N GLU A 251 17.88 33.64 -18.41
CA GLU A 251 19.06 34.42 -18.03
C GLU A 251 19.08 35.83 -18.66
N CYS A 252 18.35 36.03 -19.77
CA CYS A 252 18.24 37.34 -20.43
C CYS A 252 17.11 38.22 -19.86
N ARG A 253 16.44 37.81 -18.77
CA ARG A 253 15.44 38.66 -18.08
C ARG A 253 16.17 39.82 -17.36
N PRO A 254 15.87 41.09 -17.65
CA PRO A 254 16.43 42.21 -16.90
C PRO A 254 15.96 42.19 -15.43
N ASP A 255 16.82 42.60 -14.49
CA ASP A 255 16.38 42.80 -13.11
C ASP A 255 15.62 44.13 -12.98
N VAL A 256 14.36 44.04 -12.59
CA VAL A 256 13.47 45.19 -12.36
C VAL A 256 12.91 45.07 -10.95
N ILE A 257 13.24 46.06 -10.11
CA ILE A 257 12.65 46.26 -8.79
C ILE A 257 11.21 46.76 -8.96
N VAL A 258 10.30 46.22 -8.16
CA VAL A 258 8.86 46.51 -8.23
C VAL A 258 8.47 47.41 -7.05
N ASP A 259 8.87 48.68 -7.12
CA ASP A 259 8.58 49.70 -6.11
C ASP A 259 7.61 50.77 -6.62
N ASP A 260 7.23 51.74 -5.78
CA ASP A 260 6.24 52.78 -6.09
C ASP A 260 6.76 53.88 -7.05
N SER A 261 8.00 53.79 -7.55
CA SER A 261 8.46 54.59 -8.71
C SER A 261 7.93 54.07 -10.04
N LEU A 262 7.49 52.81 -10.09
CA LEU A 262 7.01 52.13 -11.31
C LEU A 262 5.48 52.20 -11.48
N VAL A 263 4.73 52.16 -10.37
CA VAL A 263 3.28 52.42 -10.31
C VAL A 263 2.91 52.80 -8.87
N GLY A 264 2.00 53.76 -8.68
CA GLY A 264 1.60 54.16 -7.34
C GLY A 264 0.73 53.11 -6.64
N SER A 265 0.69 53.16 -5.31
CA SER A 265 -0.18 52.33 -4.48
C SER A 265 -1.34 53.12 -3.88
N LYS A 266 -2.51 52.47 -3.70
CA LYS A 266 -3.65 53.00 -2.95
C LYS A 266 -4.33 51.93 -2.13
N LEU A 267 -4.91 52.33 -1.00
CA LEU A 267 -5.70 51.46 -0.14
C LEU A 267 -7.00 51.03 -0.86
N ALA A 268 -7.22 49.71 -1.00
CA ALA A 268 -8.45 49.13 -1.54
C ALA A 268 -9.37 48.57 -0.45
N LEU A 269 -8.79 48.07 0.65
CA LEU A 269 -9.53 47.59 1.82
C LEU A 269 -8.71 47.84 3.09
N ALA A 270 -9.28 48.55 4.07
CA ALA A 270 -8.70 48.63 5.41
C ALA A 270 -8.93 47.32 6.16
N THR A 271 -7.86 46.73 6.72
CA THR A 271 -7.93 45.45 7.46
C THR A 271 -7.97 45.63 8.98
N ASN A 272 -7.99 46.88 9.47
CA ASN A 272 -8.25 47.26 10.87
C ASN A 272 -7.32 46.60 11.92
N GLY A 273 -6.06 46.30 11.55
CA GLY A 273 -5.08 45.66 12.41
C GLY A 273 -4.77 44.20 12.05
N GLU A 274 -5.48 43.61 11.08
CA GLU A 274 -5.37 42.20 10.70
C GLU A 274 -4.54 42.04 9.42
N ASP A 275 -3.68 41.03 9.34
CA ASP A 275 -2.95 40.69 8.11
C ASP A 275 -3.55 39.42 7.46
N PRO A 276 -4.21 39.51 6.28
CA PRO A 276 -4.78 38.37 5.57
C PRO A 276 -3.78 37.27 5.18
N LEU A 277 -2.46 37.51 5.26
CA LEU A 277 -1.41 36.58 4.87
C LEU A 277 -0.49 36.18 6.04
N GLU A 278 -0.84 36.50 7.29
CA GLU A 278 -0.08 36.03 8.47
C GLU A 278 -0.10 34.49 8.57
N VAL A 279 -1.23 33.86 8.24
CA VAL A 279 -1.41 32.41 8.21
C VAL A 279 -1.75 31.97 6.79
N ILE A 280 -0.82 31.23 6.17
CA ILE A 280 -0.89 30.76 4.78
C ILE A 280 -0.57 29.25 4.70
N PRO A 281 -1.12 28.52 3.71
CA PRO A 281 -0.67 27.17 3.38
C PRO A 281 0.76 27.19 2.81
N ASP A 282 1.56 26.17 3.14
CA ASP A 282 2.99 26.10 2.80
C ASP A 282 3.30 26.18 1.30
N ILE A 283 2.35 25.81 0.44
CA ILE A 283 2.47 25.94 -1.01
C ILE A 283 2.71 27.40 -1.47
N LEU A 284 2.24 28.39 -0.70
CA LEU A 284 2.47 29.82 -0.96
C LEU A 284 3.82 30.33 -0.41
N ARG A 285 4.65 29.46 0.18
CA ARG A 285 6.00 29.79 0.68
C ARG A 285 7.13 29.39 -0.29
N LEU A 286 6.79 28.75 -1.41
CA LEU A 286 7.75 28.11 -2.31
C LEU A 286 8.40 29.05 -3.35
N PHE A 287 7.76 30.17 -3.67
CA PHE A 287 8.15 31.07 -4.76
C PHE A 287 7.92 32.56 -4.40
N PRO A 288 8.71 33.49 -4.99
CA PRO A 288 8.66 34.91 -4.65
C PRO A 288 7.47 35.64 -5.28
N TYR A 289 6.97 36.67 -4.59
CA TYR A 289 5.87 37.53 -5.02
C TYR A 289 6.34 38.93 -5.46
N ASN A 290 5.52 39.63 -6.23
CA ASN A 290 5.78 40.99 -6.74
C ASN A 290 5.16 42.12 -5.90
N PHE A 291 4.73 41.81 -4.66
CA PHE A 291 4.07 42.73 -3.75
C PHE A 291 4.55 42.50 -2.30
N GLU A 292 4.55 43.55 -1.47
CA GLU A 292 4.98 43.46 -0.07
C GLU A 292 3.95 42.70 0.77
N SER A 293 4.40 41.75 1.62
CA SER A 293 3.52 40.99 2.51
C SER A 293 4.29 40.30 3.63
N SER A 294 3.55 39.71 4.57
CA SER A 294 4.03 38.76 5.60
C SER A 294 4.53 37.41 5.04
N ILE A 295 4.34 37.12 3.74
CA ILE A 295 4.82 35.87 3.14
C ILE A 295 6.35 35.81 3.24
N PRO A 296 6.95 34.70 3.74
CA PRO A 296 8.40 34.56 3.86
C PRO A 296 9.14 34.86 2.54
N ALA A 297 10.13 35.75 2.60
CA ALA A 297 10.84 36.23 1.42
C ALA A 297 11.70 35.12 0.78
N VAL A 298 11.32 34.69 -0.43
CA VAL A 298 12.11 33.79 -1.28
C VAL A 298 13.01 34.62 -2.21
N SER A 299 14.23 34.15 -2.47
CA SER A 299 15.15 34.82 -3.41
C SER A 299 14.59 34.83 -4.84
N ARG A 300 14.60 35.99 -5.51
CA ARG A 300 14.34 36.07 -6.96
C ARG A 300 15.48 35.45 -7.78
N SER A 301 16.71 35.53 -7.29
CA SER A 301 17.87 34.90 -7.93
C SER A 301 17.93 33.42 -7.58
N ALA A 302 18.04 32.58 -8.61
CA ALA A 302 18.12 31.12 -8.52
C ALA A 302 19.47 30.63 -9.11
N PRO A 303 20.14 29.65 -8.49
CA PRO A 303 21.36 29.06 -9.06
C PRO A 303 21.02 28.28 -10.34
N ALA A 304 21.88 28.39 -11.36
CA ALA A 304 21.69 27.77 -12.66
C ALA A 304 22.94 27.03 -13.14
N LEU A 305 22.74 26.04 -14.01
CA LEU A 305 23.79 25.21 -14.62
C LEU A 305 23.43 24.96 -16.08
N ASN A 306 24.43 24.99 -16.97
CA ASN A 306 24.29 24.71 -18.41
C ASN A 306 23.29 25.61 -19.16
N THR A 307 23.09 26.86 -18.74
CA THR A 307 22.32 27.86 -19.48
C THR A 307 22.96 28.19 -20.83
N LYS A 308 22.19 28.55 -21.84
CA LYS A 308 22.69 28.92 -23.18
C LYS A 308 23.83 29.95 -23.18
N TYR A 309 23.80 30.94 -22.28
CA TYR A 309 24.82 31.99 -22.19
C TYR A 309 25.82 31.83 -21.01
N ASP A 310 25.98 30.62 -20.46
CA ASP A 310 26.91 30.29 -19.35
C ASP A 310 26.73 31.12 -18.05
N PHE A 311 25.51 31.56 -17.74
CA PHE A 311 25.16 32.23 -16.49
C PHE A 311 25.07 31.24 -15.31
N SER A 312 25.74 31.55 -14.20
CA SER A 312 25.67 30.75 -12.96
C SER A 312 24.38 30.94 -12.14
N SER A 313 23.54 31.90 -12.53
CA SER A 313 22.30 32.24 -11.83
C SER A 313 21.33 32.98 -12.75
N VAL A 314 20.04 32.74 -12.58
CA VAL A 314 18.95 33.37 -13.35
C VAL A 314 17.91 34.02 -12.43
N LEU A 315 17.04 34.87 -12.98
CA LEU A 315 15.96 35.52 -12.24
C LEU A 315 14.63 34.82 -12.47
N GLN A 316 14.07 34.21 -11.42
CA GLN A 316 12.77 33.56 -11.51
C GLN A 316 11.62 34.59 -11.61
N PRO A 317 10.51 34.25 -12.29
CA PRO A 317 9.39 35.16 -12.44
C PRO A 317 8.60 35.26 -11.13
N LEU A 318 8.08 36.46 -10.85
CA LEU A 318 7.41 36.78 -9.61
C LEU A 318 5.90 36.45 -9.70
N PHE A 319 5.36 35.85 -8.65
CA PHE A 319 3.93 35.64 -8.48
C PHE A 319 3.18 36.93 -8.15
N LYS A 320 1.88 36.95 -8.47
CA LYS A 320 1.02 38.14 -8.42
C LYS A 320 -0.11 37.97 -7.41
N GLY A 321 -0.50 39.08 -6.78
CA GLY A 321 -1.71 39.19 -5.96
C GLY A 321 -2.77 40.04 -6.65
N TYR A 322 -4.04 39.76 -6.40
CA TYR A 322 -5.18 40.45 -6.97
C TYR A 322 -6.27 40.71 -5.91
N TYR A 323 -6.77 41.94 -5.84
CA TYR A 323 -7.94 42.30 -5.03
C TYR A 323 -8.89 43.17 -5.84
N GLY A 324 -10.18 42.81 -5.89
CA GLY A 324 -11.16 43.52 -6.72
C GLY A 324 -10.84 43.52 -8.22
N GLY A 325 -9.95 42.64 -8.70
CA GLY A 325 -9.47 42.59 -10.09
C GLY A 325 -8.27 43.49 -10.37
N CYS A 326 -7.85 44.30 -9.40
CA CYS A 326 -6.62 45.10 -9.46
C CYS A 326 -5.43 44.31 -8.92
N ARG A 327 -4.24 44.51 -9.48
CA ARG A 327 -3.01 43.92 -8.94
C ARG A 327 -2.68 44.55 -7.59
N VAL A 328 -2.25 43.71 -6.66
CA VAL A 328 -1.86 44.07 -5.29
C VAL A 328 -0.44 44.65 -5.27
N ARG A 329 -0.21 45.57 -4.34
CA ARG A 329 1.07 46.30 -4.13
C ARG A 329 1.66 46.02 -2.75
N ALA A 330 0.81 46.01 -1.72
CA ALA A 330 1.15 45.61 -0.37
C ALA A 330 -0.06 44.96 0.33
N VAL A 331 0.20 44.04 1.25
CA VAL A 331 -0.77 43.46 2.18
C VAL A 331 -0.13 43.46 3.56
N ASN A 332 -0.82 44.05 4.54
CA ASN A 332 -0.34 44.15 5.92
C ASN A 332 -1.51 44.40 6.88
N THR A 333 -1.20 44.68 8.14
CA THR A 333 -2.15 45.02 9.20
C THR A 333 -2.88 46.36 9.02
N THR A 334 -2.45 47.25 8.12
CA THR A 334 -3.18 48.50 7.82
C THR A 334 -4.14 48.36 6.64
N GLY A 335 -3.83 47.50 5.66
CA GLY A 335 -4.77 47.17 4.60
C GLY A 335 -4.22 46.32 3.45
N ILE A 336 -5.12 46.09 2.47
CA ILE A 336 -4.78 45.62 1.14
C ILE A 336 -4.63 46.85 0.23
N TYR A 337 -3.45 47.01 -0.36
CA TYR A 337 -3.10 48.08 -1.28
C TYR A 337 -3.01 47.54 -2.71
N VAL A 338 -3.51 48.30 -3.68
CA VAL A 338 -3.52 47.96 -5.11
C VAL A 338 -2.95 49.10 -5.95
N GLU A 339 -2.73 48.85 -7.23
CA GLU A 339 -2.32 49.87 -8.21
C GLU A 339 -3.27 51.09 -8.21
N ASP A 340 -2.71 52.29 -8.08
CA ASP A 340 -3.42 53.56 -7.98
C ASP A 340 -4.29 53.88 -9.22
N THR A 341 -3.84 53.45 -10.39
CA THR A 341 -4.54 53.56 -11.68
C THR A 341 -5.76 52.64 -11.82
N CYS A 342 -5.88 51.56 -11.05
CA CYS A 342 -6.91 50.54 -11.27
C CYS A 342 -8.24 50.81 -10.53
N VAL A 343 -9.37 50.43 -11.12
CA VAL A 343 -10.71 50.57 -10.51
C VAL A 343 -11.28 49.20 -10.12
N SER A 344 -11.58 49.01 -8.83
CA SER A 344 -12.01 47.71 -8.29
C SER A 344 -13.40 47.29 -8.77
N SER A 345 -13.48 46.08 -9.33
CA SER A 345 -14.70 45.43 -9.79
C SER A 345 -15.40 44.65 -8.68
N LYS A 346 -16.72 44.84 -8.56
CA LYS A 346 -17.58 44.09 -7.61
C LYS A 346 -17.55 42.57 -7.86
N ARG A 347 -17.38 42.13 -9.12
CA ARG A 347 -17.27 40.71 -9.51
C ARG A 347 -16.11 39.99 -8.82
N TRP A 348 -15.00 40.69 -8.65
CA TRP A 348 -13.77 40.14 -8.07
C TRP A 348 -13.67 40.40 -6.57
N SER A 349 -14.24 41.50 -6.09
CA SER A 349 -14.20 41.89 -4.67
C SER A 349 -14.86 40.84 -3.75
N SER A 350 -15.80 40.04 -4.25
CA SER A 350 -16.46 38.96 -3.50
C SER A 350 -15.55 37.75 -3.18
N TYR A 351 -14.39 37.63 -3.83
CA TYR A 351 -13.40 36.59 -3.53
C TYR A 351 -12.29 37.08 -2.58
N GLY A 352 -12.37 38.33 -2.10
CA GLY A 352 -11.37 38.91 -1.22
C GLY A 352 -10.00 39.04 -1.89
N LEU A 353 -8.95 38.68 -1.14
CA LEU A 353 -7.56 38.69 -1.61
C LEU A 353 -7.23 37.37 -2.32
N MET A 354 -6.96 37.45 -3.62
CA MET A 354 -6.55 36.31 -4.45
C MET A 354 -5.03 36.34 -4.65
N VAL A 355 -4.33 35.25 -4.33
CA VAL A 355 -2.87 35.13 -4.42
C VAL A 355 -2.51 33.98 -5.36
N HIS A 356 -1.62 34.22 -6.32
CA HIS A 356 -1.19 33.20 -7.27
C HIS A 356 -0.47 32.03 -6.55
N SER A 357 -0.83 30.80 -6.88
CA SER A 357 -0.21 29.59 -6.31
C SER A 357 0.60 28.81 -7.34
N PRO A 358 1.57 27.98 -6.92
CA PRO A 358 2.32 27.08 -7.82
C PRO A 358 1.42 26.04 -8.49
N ASP A 359 1.90 25.46 -9.58
CA ASP A 359 1.28 24.30 -10.22
C ASP A 359 1.93 23.03 -9.67
N ASP A 360 1.15 22.16 -9.03
CA ASP A 360 1.59 20.82 -8.64
C ASP A 360 1.35 19.83 -9.77
N ILE A 361 2.42 19.20 -10.25
CA ILE A 361 2.36 18.23 -11.34
C ILE A 361 3.05 16.93 -10.87
N PRO A 362 2.34 16.05 -10.14
CA PRO A 362 2.95 14.88 -9.54
C PRO A 362 3.37 13.83 -10.58
N MET A 363 4.60 13.33 -10.42
CA MET A 363 5.20 12.29 -11.26
C MET A 363 5.08 10.94 -10.53
N CYS A 364 3.99 10.22 -10.83
CA CYS A 364 3.61 9.01 -10.09
C CYS A 364 4.17 7.72 -10.69
N SER A 365 4.47 6.75 -9.84
CA SER A 365 4.72 5.35 -10.22
C SER A 365 3.40 4.62 -10.53
N THR A 366 3.50 3.37 -11.00
CA THR A 366 2.31 2.49 -11.17
C THR A 366 1.74 1.95 -9.85
N GLY A 367 2.43 2.19 -8.72
CA GLY A 367 2.01 1.80 -7.37
C GLY A 367 1.46 2.95 -6.53
N ASP A 368 0.90 3.98 -7.19
CA ASP A 368 0.30 5.19 -6.59
C ASP A 368 1.20 6.01 -5.63
N VAL A 369 2.51 5.76 -5.62
CA VAL A 369 3.53 6.64 -4.99
C VAL A 369 4.01 7.69 -5.99
N CYS A 370 4.03 8.96 -5.59
CA CYS A 370 4.35 10.11 -6.42
C CYS A 370 5.56 10.94 -5.92
N ILE A 371 6.20 11.62 -6.87
CA ILE A 371 7.05 12.79 -6.61
C ILE A 371 6.21 14.02 -6.91
N HIS A 372 5.96 14.85 -5.89
CA HIS A 372 5.25 16.12 -6.06
C HIS A 372 6.22 17.14 -6.64
N ASN A 373 5.78 17.88 -7.65
CA ASN A 373 6.61 18.83 -8.37
C ASN A 373 5.88 20.17 -8.38
N TYR A 374 6.22 21.05 -7.45
CA TYR A 374 5.70 22.39 -7.40
C TYR A 374 6.50 23.25 -8.36
N TYR A 375 5.93 23.54 -9.52
CA TYR A 375 6.52 24.42 -10.52
C TYR A 375 6.08 25.86 -10.29
N ASN A 376 6.99 26.82 -10.56
CA ASN A 376 6.62 28.23 -10.67
C ASN A 376 5.60 28.38 -11.81
N SER A 377 4.34 28.55 -11.43
CA SER A 377 3.17 28.59 -12.30
C SER A 377 3.09 29.79 -13.23
N MET A 378 4.10 30.64 -13.32
CA MET A 378 4.16 31.59 -14.43
C MET A 378 4.37 30.82 -15.75
N TRP A 379 5.27 29.82 -15.73
CA TRP A 379 5.83 29.07 -16.87
C TRP A 379 6.51 29.95 -17.93
N GLU A 380 7.71 29.55 -18.35
CA GLU A 380 8.50 30.19 -19.40
C GLU A 380 8.98 29.08 -20.35
N TRP A 381 9.11 29.34 -21.65
CA TRP A 381 9.59 28.32 -22.61
C TRP A 381 10.14 28.94 -23.89
N VAL A 382 10.99 28.17 -24.57
CA VAL A 382 11.39 28.41 -25.95
C VAL A 382 10.38 27.76 -26.90
N ASN A 383 9.97 28.47 -27.96
CA ASN A 383 9.14 27.92 -29.03
C ASN A 383 9.98 27.47 -30.23
N TYR A 384 9.58 26.39 -30.89
CA TYR A 384 10.25 25.90 -32.09
C TYR A 384 9.29 25.20 -33.06
N VAL A 385 9.62 25.14 -34.35
CA VAL A 385 8.90 24.36 -35.36
C VAL A 385 9.92 23.48 -36.09
N THR A 386 9.60 22.20 -36.32
CA THR A 386 10.51 21.26 -36.97
C THR A 386 10.09 20.96 -38.41
N ALA A 387 11.07 20.77 -39.31
CA ALA A 387 10.82 20.62 -40.74
C ALA A 387 10.04 19.34 -41.12
N ASP A 388 10.00 18.34 -40.23
CA ASP A 388 9.23 17.11 -40.35
C ASP A 388 7.77 17.25 -39.86
N ASN A 389 7.45 18.31 -39.11
CA ASN A 389 6.10 18.56 -38.59
C ASN A 389 5.78 20.08 -38.54
N PRO A 390 5.61 20.74 -39.70
CA PRO A 390 5.46 22.20 -39.79
C PRO A 390 4.17 22.73 -39.14
N ASP A 391 3.14 21.89 -38.98
CA ASP A 391 1.87 22.27 -38.35
C ASP A 391 1.92 22.24 -36.80
N ARG A 392 3.05 21.85 -36.21
CA ARG A 392 3.26 21.76 -34.75
C ARG A 392 4.27 22.78 -34.26
N ILE A 393 3.81 23.69 -33.40
CA ILE A 393 4.70 24.48 -32.54
C ILE A 393 5.08 23.64 -31.31
N GLY A 394 6.36 23.36 -31.14
CA GLY A 394 6.95 22.75 -29.95
C GLY A 394 7.29 23.79 -28.89
N MET A 395 7.28 23.36 -27.62
CA MET A 395 7.48 24.22 -26.45
C MET A 395 8.41 23.50 -25.46
N ASN A 396 9.56 24.09 -25.14
CA ASN A 396 10.52 23.55 -24.16
C ASN A 396 10.56 24.45 -22.92
N MET A 397 10.08 23.96 -21.78
CA MET A 397 9.84 24.77 -20.58
C MET A 397 11.13 25.04 -19.78
N ASN A 398 11.41 26.30 -19.46
CA ASN A 398 12.41 26.65 -18.44
C ASN A 398 11.72 26.53 -17.07
N THR A 399 12.15 25.58 -16.24
CA THR A 399 11.44 25.26 -15.01
C THR A 399 12.18 25.71 -13.75
N PHE A 400 11.45 26.39 -12.88
CA PHE A 400 11.79 26.55 -11.46
C PHE A 400 10.89 25.58 -10.68
N ARG A 401 11.49 24.63 -9.97
CA ARG A 401 10.79 23.49 -9.38
C ARG A 401 11.27 23.19 -7.97
N SER A 402 10.34 23.02 -7.02
CA SER A 402 10.61 22.35 -5.74
C SER A 402 10.08 20.92 -5.79
N ARG A 403 10.86 19.95 -5.30
CA ARG A 403 10.56 18.51 -5.37
C ARG A 403 10.68 17.81 -4.02
N TYR A 404 9.67 17.00 -3.69
CA TYR A 404 9.70 15.98 -2.63
C TYR A 404 8.87 14.76 -3.04
N GLY A 405 9.02 13.64 -2.33
CA GLY A 405 8.24 12.42 -2.57
C GLY A 405 7.24 12.12 -1.46
N ASP A 406 6.27 11.24 -1.75
CA ASP A 406 5.36 10.71 -0.73
C ASP A 406 6.11 9.94 0.38
N THR A 407 5.50 9.91 1.56
CA THR A 407 6.02 9.23 2.75
C THR A 407 5.96 7.70 2.60
N VAL A 408 6.99 7.13 1.98
CA VAL A 408 7.15 5.68 1.86
C VAL A 408 8.20 5.19 2.85
N ALA A 409 7.77 4.44 3.87
CA ALA A 409 8.66 3.87 4.88
C ALA A 409 9.67 2.87 4.28
N ILE A 410 10.91 2.89 4.77
CA ILE A 410 11.99 2.05 4.24
C ILE A 410 11.94 0.62 4.78
N SER A 411 11.97 -0.38 3.89
CA SER A 411 12.16 -1.77 4.30
C SER A 411 13.63 -2.03 4.68
N ILE A 412 13.85 -2.34 5.95
CA ILE A 412 15.16 -2.65 6.55
C ILE A 412 15.70 -4.05 6.20
N LEU A 413 14.95 -4.84 5.41
CA LEU A 413 15.31 -6.20 5.03
C LEU A 413 16.73 -6.33 4.43
N PRO A 414 17.19 -5.47 3.49
CA PRO A 414 18.53 -5.59 2.94
C PRO A 414 19.65 -5.41 3.98
N GLY A 415 19.53 -4.43 4.88
CA GLY A 415 20.47 -4.24 5.99
C GLY A 415 20.50 -5.44 6.95
N ILE A 416 19.33 -6.03 7.24
CA ILE A 416 19.23 -7.27 8.04
C ILE A 416 19.91 -8.45 7.34
N VAL A 417 19.72 -8.64 6.02
CA VAL A 417 20.35 -9.73 5.27
C VAL A 417 21.88 -9.55 5.23
N VAL A 418 22.38 -8.32 5.04
CA VAL A 418 23.82 -8.02 5.15
C VAL A 418 24.35 -8.38 6.55
N MET A 419 23.64 -7.98 7.62
CA MET A 419 24.01 -8.34 8.99
C MET A 419 24.06 -9.87 9.20
N GLN A 420 23.07 -10.61 8.70
CA GLN A 420 23.04 -12.08 8.77
C GLN A 420 24.21 -12.72 8.01
N MET A 421 24.55 -12.22 6.82
CA MET A 421 25.70 -12.69 6.03
C MET A 421 27.03 -12.47 6.75
N LEU A 422 27.20 -11.33 7.42
CA LEU A 422 28.40 -11.02 8.21
C LEU A 422 28.51 -11.90 9.45
N ILE A 423 27.45 -12.02 10.23
CA ILE A 423 27.39 -12.87 11.44
C ILE A 423 27.68 -14.34 11.09
N MET A 424 27.04 -14.88 10.04
CA MET A 424 27.31 -16.25 9.57
C MET A 424 28.75 -16.41 9.06
N GLY A 425 29.33 -15.37 8.46
CA GLY A 425 30.75 -15.33 8.11
C GLY A 425 31.67 -15.46 9.33
N MET A 426 31.40 -14.71 10.40
CA MET A 426 32.13 -14.76 11.66
C MET A 426 32.01 -16.13 12.35
N ILE A 427 30.79 -16.69 12.42
CA ILE A 427 30.52 -18.00 13.05
C ILE A 427 31.29 -19.12 12.33
N SER A 428 31.21 -19.19 11.00
CA SER A 428 31.93 -20.24 10.25
C SER A 428 33.45 -20.08 10.31
N LEU A 429 33.98 -18.86 10.43
CA LEU A 429 35.41 -18.63 10.66
C LEU A 429 35.84 -19.11 12.05
N TYR A 430 35.05 -18.85 13.11
CA TYR A 430 35.31 -19.36 14.46
C TYR A 430 35.26 -20.90 14.51
N GLN A 431 34.24 -21.52 13.89
CA GLN A 431 34.12 -22.98 13.77
C GLN A 431 35.33 -23.62 13.07
N ALA A 432 35.82 -23.00 11.99
CA ALA A 432 37.00 -23.48 11.26
C ALA A 432 38.32 -23.33 12.06
N MET A 433 38.42 -22.38 12.99
CA MET A 433 39.61 -22.19 13.83
C MET A 433 39.62 -23.05 15.10
N SER A 434 38.48 -23.50 15.61
CA SER A 434 38.42 -24.32 16.84
C SER A 434 38.85 -25.77 16.61
N HIS A 435 38.49 -26.38 15.46
CA HIS A 435 38.81 -27.77 15.13
C HIS A 435 40.22 -27.97 14.54
N LYS A 436 41.24 -27.96 15.41
CA LYS A 436 42.67 -28.13 15.04
C LYS A 436 43.05 -29.43 14.31
N GLN A 437 42.16 -30.43 14.23
CA GLN A 437 42.44 -31.74 13.60
C GLN A 437 41.52 -32.13 12.43
N SER A 438 40.37 -31.48 12.21
CA SER A 438 39.43 -31.82 11.11
C SER A 438 39.14 -30.65 10.18
N VAL A 439 40.16 -29.82 9.97
CA VAL A 439 40.09 -28.55 9.22
C VAL A 439 39.39 -28.71 7.87
N LEU A 440 39.68 -29.79 7.12
CA LEU A 440 39.10 -30.00 5.79
C LEU A 440 37.59 -30.31 5.84
N LEU A 441 37.15 -31.21 6.73
CA LEU A 441 35.74 -31.61 6.78
C LEU A 441 34.86 -30.49 7.34
N THR A 442 35.32 -29.80 8.40
CA THR A 442 34.61 -28.64 8.96
C THR A 442 34.56 -27.47 7.96
N GLN A 443 35.63 -27.23 7.20
CA GLN A 443 35.61 -26.23 6.11
C GLN A 443 34.67 -26.63 4.97
N ILE A 444 34.65 -27.90 4.52
CA ILE A 444 33.73 -28.36 3.47
C ILE A 444 32.28 -28.25 3.92
N TRP A 445 31.97 -28.64 5.16
CA TRP A 445 30.62 -28.55 5.73
C TRP A 445 30.14 -27.09 5.85
N ALA A 446 30.95 -26.23 6.47
CA ALA A 446 30.63 -24.81 6.59
C ALA A 446 30.49 -24.13 5.22
N TYR A 447 31.38 -24.45 4.28
CA TYR A 447 31.34 -23.93 2.90
C TYR A 447 30.10 -24.39 2.13
N ARG A 448 29.76 -25.69 2.16
CA ARG A 448 28.57 -26.21 1.46
C ARG A 448 27.26 -25.73 2.11
N CYS A 449 27.20 -25.57 3.42
CA CYS A 449 26.03 -24.99 4.09
C CYS A 449 25.89 -23.47 3.83
N GLN A 450 26.99 -22.71 3.84
CA GLN A 450 26.97 -21.28 3.50
C GLN A 450 26.62 -21.02 2.03
N ASN A 451 27.19 -21.78 1.09
CA ASN A 451 27.04 -21.55 -0.35
C ASN A 451 25.84 -22.26 -1.00
N GLY A 452 25.30 -23.30 -0.36
CA GLY A 452 24.10 -24.00 -0.82
C GLY A 452 22.82 -23.25 -0.46
N ARG A 453 22.10 -23.73 0.55
CA ARG A 453 20.73 -23.26 0.85
C ARG A 453 20.64 -21.79 1.27
N MET A 454 21.63 -21.26 2.01
CA MET A 454 21.56 -19.87 2.49
C MET A 454 21.76 -18.81 1.39
N GLN A 455 22.65 -19.00 0.40
CA GLN A 455 22.76 -18.02 -0.70
C GLN A 455 21.49 -17.97 -1.54
N VAL A 456 20.79 -19.10 -1.72
CA VAL A 456 19.50 -19.12 -2.44
C VAL A 456 18.45 -18.33 -1.68
N ILE A 457 18.39 -18.43 -0.35
CA ILE A 457 17.47 -17.66 0.49
C ILE A 457 17.79 -16.16 0.39
N TYR A 458 19.05 -15.76 0.63
CA TYR A 458 19.46 -14.35 0.54
C TYR A 458 19.24 -13.76 -0.86
N LEU A 459 19.57 -14.52 -1.91
CA LEU A 459 19.32 -14.09 -3.29
C LEU A 459 17.82 -13.92 -3.56
N SER A 460 16.98 -14.85 -3.09
CA SER A 460 15.52 -14.77 -3.28
C SER A 460 14.90 -13.58 -2.54
N GLN A 461 15.30 -13.36 -1.27
CA GLN A 461 14.84 -12.22 -0.46
C GLN A 461 15.16 -10.87 -1.12
N ILE A 462 16.41 -10.69 -1.57
CA ILE A 462 16.85 -9.44 -2.19
C ILE A 462 16.36 -9.30 -3.62
N THR A 463 16.23 -10.39 -4.38
CA THR A 463 15.60 -10.35 -5.72
C THR A 463 14.14 -9.92 -5.61
N TYR A 464 13.38 -10.45 -4.65
CA TYR A 464 12.00 -10.03 -4.39
C TYR A 464 11.94 -8.55 -3.99
N HIS A 465 12.78 -8.11 -3.05
CA HIS A 465 12.85 -6.70 -2.63
C HIS A 465 13.16 -5.75 -3.79
N ILE A 466 14.16 -6.07 -4.63
CA ILE A 466 14.52 -5.25 -5.80
C ILE A 466 13.40 -5.25 -6.83
N ILE A 467 12.77 -6.39 -7.12
CA ILE A 467 11.68 -6.46 -8.11
C ILE A 467 10.50 -5.60 -7.67
N TYR A 468 10.08 -5.72 -6.41
CA TYR A 468 8.92 -4.99 -5.86
C TYR A 468 9.18 -3.48 -5.76
N ASN A 469 10.37 -3.07 -5.29
CA ASN A 469 10.73 -1.66 -5.10
C ASN A 469 11.44 -1.04 -6.32
N SER A 470 11.51 -1.74 -7.46
CA SER A 470 12.23 -1.30 -8.66
C SER A 470 11.80 0.09 -9.10
N ASP A 471 10.49 0.28 -9.26
CA ASP A 471 9.93 1.51 -9.83
C ASP A 471 10.11 2.70 -8.87
N LEU A 472 10.11 2.45 -7.55
CA LEU A 472 10.41 3.45 -6.52
C LEU A 472 11.87 3.91 -6.58
N TYR A 473 12.82 2.97 -6.65
CA TYR A 473 14.24 3.30 -6.78
C TYR A 473 14.54 3.99 -8.12
N MET A 474 13.91 3.56 -9.22
CA MET A 474 14.10 4.17 -10.54
C MET A 474 13.48 5.56 -10.64
N LEU A 475 12.29 5.78 -10.04
CA LEU A 475 11.65 7.09 -9.92
C LEU A 475 12.50 8.05 -9.08
N GLY A 476 12.96 7.61 -7.90
CA GLY A 476 13.82 8.40 -7.04
C GLY A 476 15.16 8.78 -7.67
N LEU A 477 15.81 7.85 -8.39
CA LEU A 477 17.04 8.14 -9.15
C LEU A 477 16.79 9.09 -10.32
N SER A 478 15.70 8.92 -11.08
CA SER A 478 15.41 9.78 -12.23
C SER A 478 15.02 11.22 -11.85
N THR A 479 14.52 11.44 -10.63
CA THR A 479 14.06 12.75 -10.14
C THR A 479 15.02 13.43 -9.16
N GLY A 480 16.02 12.71 -8.63
CA GLY A 480 16.97 13.23 -7.63
C GLY A 480 16.40 13.26 -6.20
N THR A 481 15.44 12.38 -5.87
CA THR A 481 14.63 12.46 -4.65
C THR A 481 14.85 11.33 -3.64
N LEU A 482 15.82 10.44 -3.85
CA LEU A 482 16.13 9.39 -2.86
C LEU A 482 16.60 9.99 -1.53
N SER A 483 16.17 9.38 -0.42
CA SER A 483 16.77 9.62 0.90
C SER A 483 18.16 8.97 1.01
N THR A 484 18.93 9.35 2.02
CA THR A 484 20.26 8.78 2.26
C THR A 484 20.16 7.35 2.79
N GLU A 485 19.13 7.05 3.59
CA GLU A 485 18.74 5.70 3.99
C GLU A 485 18.45 4.81 2.78
N SER A 486 17.74 5.34 1.77
CA SER A 486 17.38 4.64 0.53
C SER A 486 18.60 4.34 -0.34
N VAL A 487 19.55 5.28 -0.45
CA VAL A 487 20.86 5.04 -1.09
C VAL A 487 21.65 3.94 -0.37
N MET A 488 21.67 3.93 0.96
CA MET A 488 22.32 2.85 1.74
C MET A 488 21.60 1.51 1.56
N ASN A 489 20.27 1.52 1.42
CA ASN A 489 19.47 0.32 1.21
C ASN A 489 19.72 -0.31 -0.16
N LEU A 490 19.72 0.51 -1.22
CA LEU A 490 20.07 0.08 -2.58
C LEU A 490 21.52 -0.42 -2.66
N THR A 491 22.45 0.19 -1.92
CA THR A 491 23.82 -0.29 -1.76
C THR A 491 23.86 -1.70 -1.15
N CYS A 492 23.10 -1.95 -0.08
CA CYS A 492 22.97 -3.29 0.53
C CYS A 492 22.35 -4.31 -0.43
N CYS A 493 21.32 -3.92 -1.21
CA CYS A 493 20.73 -4.76 -2.26
C CYS A 493 21.76 -5.19 -3.32
N ILE A 494 22.54 -4.23 -3.85
CA ILE A 494 23.55 -4.50 -4.87
C ILE A 494 24.63 -5.44 -4.33
N PHE A 495 25.18 -5.17 -3.15
CA PHE A 495 26.16 -6.04 -2.50
C PHE A 495 25.64 -7.48 -2.32
N THR A 496 24.47 -7.66 -1.70
CA THR A 496 23.95 -9.00 -1.42
C THR A 496 23.58 -9.74 -2.70
N PHE A 497 22.94 -9.07 -3.67
CA PHE A 497 22.63 -9.70 -4.95
C PHE A 497 23.91 -10.13 -5.67
N SER A 498 24.87 -9.21 -5.88
CA SER A 498 26.14 -9.54 -6.54
C SER A 498 26.87 -10.69 -5.83
N TYR A 499 26.99 -10.61 -4.50
CA TYR A 499 27.68 -11.63 -3.70
C TYR A 499 27.01 -13.00 -3.84
N ALA A 500 25.70 -13.10 -3.63
CA ALA A 500 24.99 -14.38 -3.66
C ALA A 500 24.91 -14.96 -5.08
N PHE A 501 24.56 -14.13 -6.08
CA PHE A 501 24.43 -14.53 -7.48
C PHE A 501 25.74 -15.09 -8.04
N VAL A 502 26.87 -14.38 -7.88
CA VAL A 502 28.16 -14.81 -8.44
C VAL A 502 28.69 -16.06 -7.73
N ASN A 503 28.49 -16.20 -6.42
CA ASN A 503 28.86 -17.43 -5.70
C ASN A 503 28.02 -18.64 -6.16
N LEU A 504 26.71 -18.48 -6.38
CA LEU A 504 25.83 -19.54 -6.90
C LEU A 504 26.14 -19.89 -8.36
N ALA A 505 26.38 -18.88 -9.21
CA ALA A 505 26.78 -19.09 -10.61
C ALA A 505 28.12 -19.85 -10.70
N LYS A 506 29.10 -19.51 -9.85
CA LYS A 506 30.37 -20.24 -9.80
C LYS A 506 30.21 -21.65 -9.25
N ALA A 507 29.36 -21.87 -8.25
CA ALA A 507 29.07 -23.20 -7.71
C ALA A 507 28.44 -24.14 -8.76
N ARG A 508 27.55 -23.61 -9.62
CA ARG A 508 26.92 -24.35 -10.72
C ARG A 508 27.83 -24.59 -11.93
N SER A 509 29.01 -23.95 -12.02
CA SER A 509 29.88 -24.03 -13.21
C SER A 509 30.65 -25.37 -13.36
N GLY A 510 30.24 -26.45 -12.67
CA GLY A 510 30.90 -27.77 -12.64
C GLY A 510 32.27 -27.81 -11.93
N ASP A 511 32.91 -26.66 -11.75
CA ASP A 511 34.27 -26.46 -11.24
C ASP A 511 34.29 -26.55 -9.69
N GLN A 512 33.82 -27.68 -9.14
CA GLN A 512 33.62 -27.90 -7.69
C GLN A 512 34.93 -27.96 -6.86
N GLN A 513 36.10 -27.76 -7.46
CA GLN A 513 37.31 -27.55 -6.67
C GLN A 513 37.24 -26.22 -5.92
N LEU A 514 37.74 -26.19 -4.68
CA LEU A 514 37.83 -24.97 -3.86
C LEU A 514 38.85 -24.00 -4.48
N ASP A 515 38.40 -23.17 -5.44
CA ASP A 515 39.21 -22.11 -6.04
C ASP A 515 39.43 -20.96 -5.06
N ARG A 516 40.35 -21.20 -4.12
CA ARG A 516 40.83 -20.26 -3.12
C ARG A 516 41.31 -18.94 -3.73
N HIS A 517 41.81 -18.95 -4.98
CA HIS A 517 42.29 -17.73 -5.62
C HIS A 517 41.12 -16.85 -6.08
N PHE A 518 40.10 -17.43 -6.74
CA PHE A 518 38.88 -16.70 -7.07
C PHE A 518 38.17 -16.22 -5.82
N ARG A 519 37.97 -17.08 -4.81
CA ARG A 519 37.28 -16.74 -3.57
C ARG A 519 37.92 -15.55 -2.85
N LEU A 520 39.24 -15.58 -2.60
CA LEU A 520 39.94 -14.49 -1.92
C LEU A 520 39.92 -13.18 -2.74
N THR A 521 40.01 -13.29 -4.07
CA THR A 521 39.93 -12.12 -4.97
C THR A 521 38.54 -11.50 -4.92
N TRP A 522 37.48 -12.30 -5.05
CA TRP A 522 36.09 -11.86 -5.02
C TRP A 522 35.71 -11.21 -3.68
N GLU A 523 36.07 -11.86 -2.57
CA GLU A 523 35.79 -11.35 -1.21
C GLU A 523 36.52 -10.03 -0.91
N THR A 524 37.71 -9.82 -1.50
CA THR A 524 38.45 -8.55 -1.38
C THR A 524 37.85 -7.47 -2.29
N MET A 525 37.52 -7.82 -3.54
CA MET A 525 36.91 -6.89 -4.51
C MET A 525 35.57 -6.33 -4.02
N GLN A 526 34.73 -7.16 -3.39
CA GLN A 526 33.40 -6.74 -2.90
C GLN A 526 33.44 -5.58 -1.89
N ILE A 527 34.53 -5.47 -1.10
CA ILE A 527 34.76 -4.32 -0.19
C ILE A 527 34.89 -3.02 -0.99
N LEU A 528 35.73 -3.03 -2.03
CA LEU A 528 35.99 -1.87 -2.88
C LEU A 528 34.77 -1.52 -3.75
N ILE A 529 34.15 -2.53 -4.39
CA ILE A 529 32.98 -2.36 -5.26
C ILE A 529 31.85 -1.66 -4.51
N THR A 530 31.47 -2.17 -3.34
CA THR A 530 30.32 -1.63 -2.59
C THR A 530 30.62 -0.23 -2.03
N SER A 531 31.87 0.04 -1.65
CA SER A 531 32.31 1.39 -1.26
C SER A 531 32.19 2.39 -2.42
N VAL A 532 32.59 1.98 -3.63
CA VAL A 532 32.45 2.80 -4.85
C VAL A 532 30.98 2.99 -5.23
N VAL A 533 30.15 1.94 -5.15
CA VAL A 533 28.70 2.03 -5.40
C VAL A 533 28.03 3.02 -4.43
N ALA A 534 28.36 2.96 -3.14
CA ALA A 534 27.85 3.90 -2.14
C ALA A 534 28.26 5.35 -2.46
N ALA A 535 29.54 5.58 -2.77
CA ALA A 535 30.06 6.90 -3.10
C ALA A 535 29.41 7.48 -4.38
N VAL A 536 29.25 6.66 -5.43
CA VAL A 536 28.58 7.08 -6.67
C VAL A 536 27.11 7.41 -6.43
N LEU A 537 26.35 6.53 -5.75
CA LEU A 537 24.93 6.76 -5.48
C LEU A 537 24.69 7.99 -4.58
N LEU A 538 25.56 8.24 -3.60
CA LEU A 538 25.53 9.49 -2.81
C LEU A 538 25.83 10.72 -3.68
N SER A 539 26.84 10.65 -4.55
CA SER A 539 27.25 11.80 -5.40
C SER A 539 26.19 12.24 -6.42
N VAL A 540 25.23 11.36 -6.74
CA VAL A 540 24.10 11.66 -7.65
C VAL A 540 22.76 11.72 -6.93
N GLN A 541 22.71 11.58 -5.59
CA GLN A 541 21.46 11.42 -4.83
C GLN A 541 20.45 12.54 -5.07
N ALA A 542 20.93 13.78 -5.17
CA ALA A 542 20.14 15.00 -5.38
C ALA A 542 20.07 15.45 -6.86
N THR A 543 20.64 14.68 -7.79
CA THR A 543 20.74 15.03 -9.21
C THR A 543 19.74 14.20 -10.00
N PRO A 544 18.78 14.80 -10.74
CA PRO A 544 17.83 14.03 -11.54
C PRO A 544 18.56 13.31 -12.69
N LEU A 545 18.56 11.97 -12.66
CA LEU A 545 19.16 11.16 -13.72
C LEU A 545 18.16 10.98 -14.88
N GLU A 546 17.88 12.08 -15.58
CA GLU A 546 16.81 12.20 -16.58
C GLU A 546 16.91 11.16 -17.72
N PHE A 547 18.13 10.68 -18.02
CA PHE A 547 18.36 9.59 -18.99
C PHE A 547 17.62 8.28 -18.63
N ILE A 548 17.38 8.02 -17.34
CA ILE A 548 16.62 6.85 -16.86
C ILE A 548 15.19 6.91 -17.39
N THR A 549 14.54 8.08 -17.29
CA THR A 549 13.19 8.29 -17.82
C THR A 549 13.18 8.36 -19.34
N ALA A 550 14.15 9.05 -19.97
CA ALA A 550 14.21 9.20 -21.42
C ALA A 550 14.46 7.87 -22.17
N GLN A 551 15.33 6.99 -21.64
CA GLN A 551 15.68 5.73 -22.30
C GLN A 551 14.83 4.54 -21.82
N ASN A 552 14.63 4.42 -20.51
CA ASN A 552 13.96 3.25 -19.91
C ASN A 552 12.53 3.55 -19.42
N GLY A 553 12.14 4.81 -19.26
CA GLY A 553 10.78 5.21 -18.88
C GLY A 553 9.83 5.36 -20.07
N GLU A 554 8.56 5.55 -19.74
CA GLU A 554 7.48 5.99 -20.62
C GLU A 554 6.45 6.73 -19.74
N ILE A 555 6.27 8.04 -19.96
CA ILE A 555 5.26 8.82 -19.22
C ILE A 555 3.90 8.59 -19.89
N LEU A 556 3.03 7.85 -19.23
CA LEU A 556 1.67 7.60 -19.66
C LEU A 556 0.73 8.63 -19.04
N ARG A 557 -0.22 9.13 -19.84
CA ARG A 557 -1.31 9.99 -19.35
C ARG A 557 -2.62 9.20 -19.33
N LYS A 558 -3.45 9.40 -18.32
CA LYS A 558 -4.75 8.72 -18.10
C LYS A 558 -5.74 8.93 -19.25
N THR A 559 -5.58 10.01 -20.02
CA THR A 559 -6.31 10.27 -21.27
C THR A 559 -5.93 9.35 -22.44
N SER A 560 -4.80 8.65 -22.36
CA SER A 560 -4.41 7.62 -23.33
C SER A 560 -4.94 6.25 -22.92
N ALA A 561 -5.32 5.40 -23.89
CA ALA A 561 -5.82 4.04 -23.63
C ALA A 561 -4.82 3.15 -22.86
N ARG A 562 -3.51 3.47 -22.90
CA ARG A 562 -2.47 2.79 -22.14
C ARG A 562 -2.36 3.34 -20.70
N GLY A 563 -2.37 4.66 -20.52
CA GLY A 563 -2.35 5.27 -19.18
C GLY A 563 -3.62 4.99 -18.37
N ALA A 564 -4.79 4.96 -19.01
CA ALA A 564 -6.05 4.53 -18.39
C ALA A 564 -6.00 3.10 -17.79
N LYS A 565 -5.04 2.27 -18.22
CA LYS A 565 -4.81 0.92 -17.68
C LYS A 565 -3.75 0.87 -16.57
N TYR A 566 -2.73 1.74 -16.62
CA TYR A 566 -1.53 1.62 -15.78
C TYR A 566 -1.36 2.71 -14.72
N CYS A 567 -2.08 3.83 -14.81
CA CYS A 567 -1.90 4.98 -13.90
C CYS A 567 -2.86 5.01 -12.71
N GLY A 568 -3.71 3.98 -12.52
CA GLY A 568 -4.59 3.88 -11.37
C GLY A 568 -5.54 5.07 -11.25
N LEU A 569 -5.44 5.79 -10.12
CA LEU A 569 -6.17 7.04 -9.89
C LEU A 569 -5.49 8.27 -10.49
N ASN A 570 -4.19 8.21 -10.77
CA ASN A 570 -3.35 9.36 -11.12
C ASN A 570 -3.50 9.78 -12.59
N ASP A 571 -3.54 11.09 -12.85
CA ASP A 571 -3.76 11.64 -14.20
C ASP A 571 -2.56 11.43 -15.15
N SER A 572 -1.37 11.19 -14.59
CA SER A 572 -0.24 10.61 -15.30
C SER A 572 0.57 9.66 -14.42
N CYS A 573 1.33 8.76 -15.03
CA CYS A 573 2.24 7.84 -14.35
C CYS A 573 3.44 7.48 -15.24
N VAL A 574 4.53 7.04 -14.62
CA VAL A 574 5.75 6.59 -15.28
C VAL A 574 5.80 5.06 -15.25
N VAL A 575 5.99 4.44 -16.43
CA VAL A 575 6.19 3.00 -16.56
C VAL A 575 7.63 2.74 -17.03
N TYR A 576 8.39 1.97 -16.26
CA TYR A 576 9.74 1.55 -16.66
C TYR A 576 9.69 0.25 -17.48
N LYS A 577 10.35 0.26 -18.64
CA LYS A 577 10.41 -0.85 -19.60
C LYS A 577 11.27 -2.02 -19.08
N THR A 578 12.29 -1.71 -18.31
CA THR A 578 13.24 -2.66 -17.73
C THR A 578 13.32 -2.48 -16.21
N ASN A 579 13.07 -3.54 -15.46
CA ASN A 579 13.18 -3.58 -13.99
C ASN A 579 14.64 -3.46 -13.53
N LEU A 580 14.86 -2.77 -12.40
CA LEU A 580 16.19 -2.50 -11.81
C LEU A 580 17.05 -3.77 -11.62
N ILE A 581 16.43 -4.93 -11.38
CA ILE A 581 17.11 -6.22 -11.23
C ILE A 581 17.98 -6.60 -12.44
N VAL A 582 17.60 -6.18 -13.65
CA VAL A 582 18.33 -6.52 -14.89
C VAL A 582 19.66 -5.76 -14.94
N PHE A 583 19.66 -4.47 -14.61
CA PHE A 583 20.87 -3.65 -14.53
C PHE A 583 21.82 -4.18 -13.44
N ILE A 584 21.28 -4.50 -12.25
CA ILE A 584 22.05 -5.10 -11.15
C ILE A 584 22.62 -6.47 -11.54
N MET A 585 21.89 -7.28 -12.32
CA MET A 585 22.39 -8.57 -12.82
C MET A 585 23.53 -8.39 -13.85
N ILE A 586 23.37 -7.50 -14.84
CA ILE A 586 24.41 -7.22 -15.84
C ILE A 586 25.69 -6.71 -15.16
N PHE A 587 25.56 -5.78 -14.22
CA PHE A 587 26.66 -5.28 -13.39
C PHE A 587 27.34 -6.41 -12.61
N SER A 588 26.55 -7.27 -11.93
CA SER A 588 27.04 -8.42 -11.17
C SER A 588 27.80 -9.44 -12.04
N VAL A 589 27.33 -9.70 -13.26
CA VAL A 589 27.99 -10.57 -14.24
C VAL A 589 29.34 -9.97 -14.67
N GLY A 590 29.36 -8.68 -15.02
CA GLY A 590 30.60 -7.97 -15.38
C GLY A 590 31.66 -8.04 -14.28
N LEU A 591 31.27 -7.75 -13.03
CA LEU A 591 32.14 -7.88 -11.86
C LEU A 591 32.66 -9.31 -11.64
N GLY A 592 31.80 -10.32 -11.82
CA GLY A 592 32.18 -11.73 -11.74
C GLY A 592 33.21 -12.14 -12.80
N ILE A 593 33.09 -11.60 -14.03
CA ILE A 593 34.07 -11.81 -15.11
C ILE A 593 35.41 -11.16 -14.75
N VAL A 594 35.42 -9.92 -14.27
CA VAL A 594 36.66 -9.23 -13.84
C VAL A 594 37.37 -10.00 -12.72
N ALA A 595 36.62 -10.53 -11.75
CA ALA A 595 37.17 -11.36 -10.68
C ALA A 595 37.72 -12.71 -11.19
N ALA A 596 37.08 -13.33 -12.19
CA ALA A 596 37.58 -14.54 -12.82
C ALA A 596 38.88 -14.31 -13.60
N VAL A 597 38.96 -13.23 -14.39
CA VAL A 597 40.17 -12.81 -15.10
C VAL A 597 41.31 -12.50 -14.12
N SER A 598 41.02 -11.75 -13.06
CA SER A 598 41.99 -11.43 -11.99
C SER A 598 42.53 -12.69 -11.31
N SER A 599 41.65 -13.66 -10.98
CA SER A 599 42.04 -14.97 -10.46
C SER A 599 42.95 -15.75 -11.42
N LEU A 600 42.65 -15.74 -12.73
CA LEU A 600 43.47 -16.41 -13.75
C LEU A 600 44.87 -15.78 -13.88
N ILE A 601 44.97 -14.45 -13.78
CA ILE A 601 46.25 -13.72 -13.77
C ILE A 601 47.07 -14.11 -12.52
N VAL A 602 46.46 -14.05 -11.33
CA VAL A 602 47.11 -14.42 -10.05
C VAL A 602 47.56 -15.90 -10.07
N LYS A 603 46.77 -16.81 -10.64
CA LYS A 603 47.16 -18.22 -10.83
C LYS A 603 48.37 -18.37 -11.75
N ARG A 604 48.43 -17.64 -12.87
CA ARG A 604 49.56 -17.69 -13.83
C ARG A 604 50.86 -17.13 -13.25
N LEU A 605 50.77 -16.14 -12.35
CA LEU A 605 51.91 -15.54 -11.65
C LEU A 605 52.41 -16.38 -10.45
N SER A 606 51.72 -17.46 -10.08
CA SER A 606 52.06 -18.27 -8.90
C SER A 606 53.14 -19.34 -9.20
N PRO A 607 54.32 -19.32 -8.53
CA PRO A 607 55.52 -20.04 -8.99
C PRO A 607 55.51 -21.58 -8.82
N LYS A 608 54.39 -22.23 -8.46
CA LYS A 608 54.31 -23.68 -8.22
C LYS A 608 53.62 -24.53 -9.30
N VAL A 609 53.21 -23.94 -10.42
CA VAL A 609 52.45 -24.66 -11.48
C VAL A 609 53.33 -25.60 -12.34
N LYS A 610 54.67 -25.42 -12.38
CA LYS A 610 55.58 -26.19 -13.27
C LYS A 610 55.66 -27.71 -13.02
N SER A 611 55.12 -28.25 -11.91
CA SER A 611 55.21 -29.69 -11.58
C SER A 611 54.02 -30.52 -12.08
N ALA A 612 52.79 -30.04 -11.92
CA ALA A 612 51.58 -30.85 -12.16
C ALA A 612 51.32 -31.16 -13.65
N VAL A 613 51.78 -30.28 -14.54
CA VAL A 613 51.47 -30.29 -15.98
C VAL A 613 52.12 -31.46 -16.74
N ARG A 614 53.06 -32.21 -16.14
CA ARG A 614 53.60 -33.45 -16.75
C ARG A 614 52.74 -34.68 -16.53
N SER A 615 52.02 -34.80 -15.40
CA SER A 615 51.24 -36.02 -15.09
C SER A 615 49.94 -36.13 -15.91
N ALA A 616 49.22 -35.01 -16.10
CA ALA A 616 47.97 -35.01 -16.84
C ALA A 616 48.15 -35.29 -18.35
N ARG A 617 49.38 -35.19 -18.87
CA ARG A 617 49.66 -35.27 -20.32
C ARG A 617 49.73 -36.70 -20.88
N MET A 618 49.58 -37.73 -20.04
CA MET A 618 49.49 -39.14 -20.48
C MET A 618 48.08 -39.74 -20.41
N SER A 619 47.06 -38.95 -20.07
CA SER A 619 45.64 -39.39 -20.04
C SER A 619 44.76 -38.68 -21.08
N LEU A 620 45.37 -38.02 -22.07
CA LEU A 620 44.72 -37.12 -23.03
C LEU A 620 44.99 -37.51 -24.50
N SER A 621 45.26 -38.79 -24.76
CA SER A 621 45.53 -39.35 -26.09
C SER A 621 44.48 -40.36 -26.58
N ALA A 622 43.29 -40.37 -25.96
CA ALA A 622 42.14 -41.16 -26.38
C ALA A 622 40.85 -40.32 -26.29
N GLN A 623 39.86 -40.64 -27.13
CA GLN A 623 38.53 -40.01 -27.17
C GLN A 623 38.49 -38.52 -27.59
N ASN A 624 39.18 -38.19 -28.68
CA ASN A 624 38.70 -37.15 -29.61
C ASN A 624 37.68 -37.80 -30.56
N SER A 625 36.39 -37.44 -30.47
CA SER A 625 35.40 -37.37 -31.56
C SER A 625 33.97 -37.52 -31.04
N PHE A 626 33.17 -36.46 -31.16
CA PHE A 626 31.75 -36.55 -31.52
C PHE A 626 31.35 -35.26 -32.25
N LYS A 627 30.58 -35.38 -33.34
CA LYS A 627 29.89 -34.28 -34.02
C LYS A 627 28.37 -34.51 -33.94
N PRO A 628 27.55 -33.45 -34.02
CA PRO A 628 26.13 -33.52 -33.70
C PRO A 628 25.28 -34.12 -34.83
N SER A 629 24.11 -34.66 -34.46
CA SER A 629 23.07 -35.12 -35.39
C SER A 629 21.98 -34.05 -35.60
N GLN A 630 21.28 -34.15 -36.73
CA GLN A 630 20.03 -33.43 -37.01
C GLN A 630 18.89 -34.41 -37.31
N ASN A 631 17.69 -34.00 -36.94
CA ASN A 631 16.36 -34.27 -37.50
C ASN A 631 16.15 -35.48 -38.43
N SER A 632 15.23 -36.38 -38.06
CA SER A 632 13.97 -36.60 -38.80
C SER A 632 12.98 -37.48 -38.01
N VAL A 633 11.71 -37.52 -38.43
CA VAL A 633 10.54 -38.09 -37.70
C VAL A 633 9.76 -39.05 -38.66
N PRO A 634 8.56 -39.56 -38.31
CA PRO A 634 8.27 -40.89 -37.75
C PRO A 634 7.80 -41.95 -38.78
N ASN A 635 7.48 -43.17 -38.30
CA ASN A 635 6.15 -43.75 -38.55
C ASN A 635 5.77 -44.88 -37.54
N PRO A 636 4.47 -45.24 -37.40
CA PRO A 636 3.97 -46.17 -36.36
C PRO A 636 3.65 -47.59 -36.89
N ASN A 637 2.97 -48.38 -36.03
CA ASN A 637 2.27 -49.67 -36.25
C ASN A 637 3.03 -50.99 -35.98
N ALA A 638 3.03 -51.43 -34.71
CA ALA A 638 2.80 -52.84 -34.32
C ALA A 638 2.58 -52.98 -32.79
N VAL A 639 1.57 -53.76 -32.37
CA VAL A 639 1.24 -54.17 -30.98
C VAL A 639 0.44 -55.48 -31.08
N PRO A 640 0.54 -56.49 -30.16
CA PRO A 640 1.40 -56.67 -28.98
C PRO A 640 2.51 -57.73 -29.29
N ALA A 641 2.95 -58.76 -28.52
CA ALA A 641 2.54 -59.32 -27.22
C ALA A 641 3.58 -60.27 -26.55
N HIS A 642 3.38 -60.47 -25.24
CA HIS A 642 3.60 -61.70 -24.42
C HIS A 642 4.99 -62.34 -24.11
N VAL A 643 5.21 -62.47 -22.78
CA VAL A 643 5.85 -63.58 -22.01
C VAL A 643 7.39 -63.59 -21.89
N ALA A 644 7.86 -64.00 -20.70
CA ALA A 644 9.26 -64.12 -20.26
C ALA A 644 9.80 -65.57 -20.43
N ASP A 645 11.04 -65.92 -20.09
CA ASP A 645 11.48 -66.15 -18.70
C ASP A 645 13.03 -66.03 -18.52
N GLU A 646 13.50 -66.14 -17.27
CA GLU A 646 14.93 -66.17 -16.89
C GLU A 646 15.60 -67.53 -17.25
N THR A 647 16.93 -67.66 -17.32
CA THR A 647 17.82 -67.87 -16.14
C THR A 647 19.32 -67.91 -16.51
N VAL A 648 20.20 -67.96 -15.50
CA VAL A 648 21.66 -67.72 -15.58
C VAL A 648 22.48 -68.78 -14.83
N GLU A 649 23.69 -69.11 -15.30
CA GLU A 649 24.75 -69.77 -14.49
C GLU A 649 26.14 -69.12 -14.69
N LYS A 650 27.10 -69.38 -13.78
CA LYS A 650 28.29 -68.54 -13.50
C LYS A 650 29.64 -69.28 -13.58
N LYS A 651 30.76 -68.52 -13.77
CA LYS A 651 32.05 -68.51 -12.99
C LYS A 651 33.14 -67.74 -13.80
N SER A 652 33.74 -66.63 -13.32
CA SER A 652 34.84 -66.45 -12.34
C SER A 652 36.19 -67.10 -12.76
N VAL A 653 37.38 -66.49 -12.64
CA VAL A 653 38.07 -66.09 -11.38
C VAL A 653 39.22 -65.04 -11.56
N SER A 654 39.43 -64.19 -10.52
CA SER A 654 40.62 -63.42 -10.07
C SER A 654 41.33 -62.32 -10.91
N GLY A 655 41.59 -61.18 -10.25
CA GLY A 655 42.66 -60.21 -10.56
C GLY A 655 42.46 -58.83 -9.91
N GLU A 656 43.08 -58.55 -8.75
CA GLU A 656 42.99 -57.23 -8.08
C GLU A 656 44.18 -56.30 -8.35
N PRO A 657 43.91 -54.99 -8.55
CA PRO A 657 44.89 -53.94 -8.26
C PRO A 657 44.31 -52.76 -7.43
N HIS A 658 44.92 -52.47 -6.28
CA HIS A 658 44.83 -51.25 -5.45
C HIS A 658 43.63 -50.31 -5.64
N ASP A 659 42.57 -50.51 -4.83
CA ASP A 659 41.52 -49.51 -4.68
C ASP A 659 41.98 -48.32 -3.80
N ASN A 660 41.82 -47.10 -4.32
CA ASN A 660 42.46 -45.88 -3.83
C ASN A 660 41.61 -45.19 -2.75
N LEU A 661 41.16 -45.97 -1.77
CA LEU A 661 40.22 -45.60 -0.71
C LEU A 661 40.90 -45.38 0.64
N THR A 662 40.43 -44.37 1.36
CA THR A 662 40.68 -44.25 2.81
C THR A 662 40.07 -45.43 3.58
N SER A 663 40.55 -45.65 4.80
CA SER A 663 40.03 -46.70 5.70
C SER A 663 38.53 -46.54 6.01
N PHE A 664 38.03 -45.29 6.05
CA PHE A 664 36.61 -45.01 6.25
C PHE A 664 35.76 -45.37 5.01
N GLU A 665 36.18 -44.95 3.82
CA GLU A 665 35.52 -45.31 2.56
C GLU A 665 35.46 -46.83 2.37
N ARG A 666 36.57 -47.54 2.64
CA ARG A 666 36.66 -49.01 2.51
C ARG A 666 35.78 -49.73 3.53
N ASN A 667 35.85 -49.36 4.82
CA ASN A 667 35.26 -50.19 5.89
C ASN A 667 33.85 -49.77 6.32
N CYS A 668 33.42 -48.52 6.05
CA CYS A 668 32.11 -48.01 6.48
C CYS A 668 31.15 -47.73 5.33
N ILE A 669 31.64 -47.55 4.09
CA ILE A 669 30.84 -47.14 2.93
C ILE A 669 30.91 -48.16 1.78
N GLY A 670 32.05 -48.85 1.61
CA GLY A 670 32.26 -49.85 0.55
C GLY A 670 32.60 -49.25 -0.82
N GLY A 671 33.06 -47.99 -0.88
CA GLY A 671 33.40 -47.34 -2.14
C GLY A 671 33.86 -45.88 -2.01
N PRO A 672 34.37 -45.28 -3.11
CA PRO A 672 34.97 -43.94 -3.09
C PRO A 672 33.94 -42.82 -2.90
N PHE A 673 34.23 -41.92 -1.96
CA PHE A 673 33.36 -40.82 -1.50
C PHE A 673 32.90 -39.88 -2.64
N ARG A 674 33.75 -39.72 -3.65
CA ARG A 674 33.49 -38.96 -4.89
C ARG A 674 32.37 -39.53 -5.77
N ASN A 675 31.96 -40.79 -5.58
CA ASN A 675 30.92 -41.44 -6.37
C ASN A 675 29.52 -41.31 -5.73
N LEU A 676 29.42 -40.89 -4.47
CA LEU A 676 28.14 -40.87 -3.73
C LEU A 676 27.38 -39.54 -3.80
N PHE A 677 28.02 -38.43 -4.21
CA PHE A 677 27.42 -37.10 -4.16
C PHE A 677 27.85 -36.24 -5.36
N ARG A 678 26.92 -35.85 -6.24
CA ARG A 678 27.12 -34.84 -7.29
C ARG A 678 26.48 -33.50 -6.92
N ASP A 679 25.29 -33.51 -6.33
CA ASP A 679 24.56 -32.33 -5.86
C ASP A 679 24.18 -32.41 -4.35
N CYS A 680 23.57 -31.35 -3.82
CA CYS A 680 23.22 -31.22 -2.40
C CYS A 680 22.08 -32.12 -1.94
N ASP A 681 21.23 -32.57 -2.87
CA ASP A 681 20.09 -33.45 -2.59
C ASP A 681 20.36 -34.92 -2.98
N ASP A 682 21.60 -35.28 -3.37
CA ASP A 682 22.08 -36.67 -3.55
C ASP A 682 22.24 -37.43 -2.21
N VAL A 683 21.38 -37.16 -1.23
CA VAL A 683 21.21 -38.00 -0.02
C VAL A 683 20.32 -39.22 -0.36
N ALA A 684 20.47 -39.72 -1.59
CA ALA A 684 19.56 -40.63 -2.27
C ALA A 684 19.90 -42.10 -1.97
N TYR A 685 19.70 -42.46 -0.69
CA TYR A 685 19.57 -43.82 -0.12
C TYR A 685 20.69 -44.87 -0.36
N VAL A 686 20.82 -45.77 0.61
CA VAL A 686 21.64 -46.99 0.49
C VAL A 686 20.75 -48.22 0.66
N MET A 687 20.99 -49.26 -0.13
CA MET A 687 20.29 -50.53 -0.03
C MET A 687 20.96 -51.42 1.03
N TYR A 688 20.32 -51.60 2.19
CA TYR A 688 20.81 -52.48 3.25
C TYR A 688 19.82 -53.63 3.48
N LYS A 689 20.31 -54.87 3.40
CA LYS A 689 19.51 -56.11 3.52
C LYS A 689 18.20 -56.08 2.71
N GLY A 690 18.27 -55.60 1.46
CA GLY A 690 17.13 -55.53 0.54
C GLY A 690 16.15 -54.36 0.77
N LYS A 691 16.36 -53.50 1.77
CA LYS A 691 15.54 -52.29 1.99
C LYS A 691 16.30 -51.00 1.66
N ARG A 692 15.57 -50.06 1.07
CA ARG A 692 16.04 -48.71 0.67
C ARG A 692 15.96 -47.79 1.88
N CYS A 693 17.09 -47.48 2.50
CA CYS A 693 17.15 -46.61 3.69
C CYS A 693 17.77 -45.26 3.30
N THR A 694 17.21 -44.11 3.73
CA THR A 694 17.82 -42.82 3.38
C THR A 694 19.13 -42.62 4.13
N THR A 695 20.12 -42.02 3.46
CA THR A 695 21.50 -41.97 3.98
C THR A 695 21.63 -41.05 5.20
N VAL A 696 20.72 -40.08 5.36
CA VAL A 696 20.66 -39.21 6.54
C VAL A 696 19.92 -39.85 7.70
N GLU A 697 18.86 -40.66 7.49
CA GLU A 697 18.26 -41.44 8.58
C GLU A 697 19.28 -42.43 9.16
N ALA A 698 20.04 -43.13 8.31
CA ALA A 698 21.07 -44.07 8.75
C ALA A 698 22.19 -43.41 9.58
N LEU A 699 22.51 -42.13 9.32
CA LEU A 699 23.49 -41.37 10.10
C LEU A 699 22.89 -40.76 11.38
N LEU A 700 21.69 -40.17 11.31
CA LEU A 700 21.04 -39.51 12.46
C LEU A 700 20.45 -40.49 13.47
N LEU A 701 19.96 -41.67 13.05
CA LEU A 701 19.45 -42.71 13.96
C LEU A 701 20.54 -43.31 14.86
N THR A 702 21.82 -43.08 14.57
CA THR A 702 22.88 -43.41 15.53
C THR A 702 22.92 -42.44 16.71
N GLY A 703 22.59 -41.15 16.51
CA GLY A 703 22.57 -40.14 17.57
C GLY A 703 23.93 -39.80 18.23
N TYR A 704 25.01 -40.48 17.85
CA TYR A 704 26.32 -40.37 18.49
C TYR A 704 27.42 -39.87 17.54
N LEU A 705 28.51 -39.37 18.13
CA LEU A 705 29.64 -38.71 17.50
C LEU A 705 30.94 -39.31 18.08
N TYR A 706 31.82 -39.81 17.22
CA TYR A 706 33.04 -40.52 17.64
C TYR A 706 34.19 -39.53 17.95
N TYR A 707 34.89 -39.77 19.05
CA TYR A 707 36.12 -39.06 19.40
C TYR A 707 37.11 -40.02 20.08
N GLY A 708 38.21 -40.34 19.41
CA GLY A 708 39.05 -41.48 19.76
C GLY A 708 38.27 -42.79 19.59
N GLU A 709 38.46 -43.73 20.53
CA GLU A 709 37.74 -45.01 20.58
C GLU A 709 36.35 -44.91 21.25
N HIS A 710 35.84 -43.69 21.50
CA HIS A 710 34.64 -43.46 22.33
C HIS A 710 33.55 -42.66 21.62
N ILE A 711 32.31 -42.83 22.09
CA ILE A 711 31.06 -42.55 21.37
C ILE A 711 30.21 -41.60 22.22
N TYR A 712 29.94 -40.38 21.73
CA TYR A 712 29.33 -39.28 22.50
C TYR A 712 28.03 -38.77 21.87
N GLN A 713 26.94 -38.62 22.64
CA GLN A 713 25.65 -38.24 22.05
C GLN A 713 25.68 -36.79 21.54
N ALA A 714 25.24 -36.54 20.30
CA ALA A 714 25.45 -35.25 19.62
C ALA A 714 24.83 -34.05 20.36
N SER A 715 23.68 -34.27 21.01
CA SER A 715 23.00 -33.31 21.90
C SER A 715 23.88 -32.87 23.09
N SER A 716 24.62 -33.81 23.68
CA SER A 716 25.49 -33.56 24.84
C SER A 716 26.70 -32.69 24.47
N VAL A 717 27.23 -32.86 23.25
CA VAL A 717 28.35 -32.04 22.74
C VAL A 717 27.92 -30.58 22.53
N MET A 718 26.72 -30.34 22.01
CA MET A 718 26.17 -28.98 21.87
C MET A 718 25.92 -28.30 23.22
N LEU A 719 25.36 -29.02 24.20
CA LEU A 719 25.17 -28.49 25.56
C LEU A 719 26.51 -28.14 26.23
N LEU A 720 27.55 -28.95 26.05
CA LEU A 720 28.91 -28.67 26.54
C LEU A 720 29.57 -27.44 25.89
N LEU A 721 29.17 -27.08 24.66
CA LEU A 721 29.64 -25.86 23.98
C LEU A 721 28.89 -24.62 24.47
N LEU A 722 27.56 -24.70 24.58
CA LEU A 722 26.72 -23.62 25.15
C LEU A 722 27.12 -23.29 26.59
N ALA A 723 27.38 -24.31 27.42
CA ALA A 723 27.85 -24.14 28.80
C ALA A 723 29.26 -23.53 28.94
N ARG A 724 30.00 -23.35 27.84
CA ARG A 724 31.29 -22.63 27.82
C ARG A 724 31.15 -21.17 27.38
N ALA A 725 30.06 -20.80 26.71
CA ALA A 725 29.80 -19.43 26.26
C ALA A 725 29.00 -18.60 27.31
N LEU A 726 28.21 -19.25 28.16
CA LEU A 726 27.34 -18.58 29.12
C LEU A 726 28.05 -18.27 30.46
N PRO A 727 27.79 -17.10 31.10
CA PRO A 727 28.36 -16.77 32.40
C PRO A 727 27.97 -17.78 33.49
N ARG A 728 28.93 -18.17 34.34
CA ARG A 728 28.74 -19.20 35.40
C ARG A 728 27.56 -18.95 36.36
N LYS A 729 27.11 -17.69 36.52
CA LYS A 729 25.91 -17.36 37.33
C LYS A 729 24.62 -17.88 36.68
N VAL A 730 24.50 -17.87 35.35
CA VAL A 730 23.31 -18.36 34.62
C VAL A 730 23.15 -19.88 34.77
N LEU A 731 24.25 -20.61 34.57
CA LEU A 731 24.29 -22.07 34.72
C LEU A 731 23.92 -22.54 36.14
N ARG A 732 24.23 -21.74 37.17
CA ARG A 732 23.91 -22.08 38.56
C ARG A 732 22.42 -22.04 38.87
N THR A 733 21.62 -21.31 38.09
CA THR A 733 20.16 -21.21 38.25
C THR A 733 19.41 -22.34 37.53
N PHE A 734 19.97 -22.90 36.46
CA PHE A 734 19.39 -24.00 35.68
C PHE A 734 19.63 -25.42 36.27
N ASN A 735 20.02 -25.50 37.54
CA ASN A 735 20.74 -26.64 38.09
C ASN A 735 19.84 -27.75 38.69
N MET A 736 18.79 -28.16 37.97
CA MET A 736 17.87 -29.25 38.36
C MET A 736 17.17 -29.90 37.15
N LEU A 737 17.92 -30.57 36.27
CA LEU A 737 17.37 -31.63 35.40
C LEU A 737 18.44 -32.53 34.73
N LEU A 738 19.57 -31.96 34.28
CA LEU A 738 20.62 -32.72 33.58
C LEU A 738 22.04 -32.31 34.02
N LEU A 739 22.65 -33.10 34.92
CA LEU A 739 24.10 -33.38 35.05
C LEU A 739 24.36 -34.21 36.32
N ARG A 740 24.74 -35.48 36.18
CA ARG A 740 25.20 -36.31 37.32
C ARG A 740 26.24 -37.35 36.89
N TRP A 741 27.18 -36.91 36.06
CA TRP A 741 28.16 -37.73 35.35
C TRP A 741 29.57 -37.20 35.65
N HIS A 742 30.45 -38.04 36.22
CA HIS A 742 31.82 -37.67 36.58
C HIS A 742 32.80 -38.23 35.53
N VAL A 743 33.54 -37.34 34.87
CA VAL A 743 34.66 -37.72 33.97
C VAL A 743 35.90 -37.96 34.81
N ASP A 744 36.51 -39.13 34.75
CA ASP A 744 37.85 -39.34 35.31
C ASP A 744 38.90 -38.62 34.45
N LYS A 745 39.84 -37.91 35.09
CA LYS A 745 40.78 -37.03 34.39
C LYS A 745 42.06 -37.71 33.90
N GLN A 746 42.33 -38.96 34.27
CA GLN A 746 43.50 -39.70 33.81
C GLN A 746 43.15 -40.73 32.73
N THR A 747 41.94 -41.28 32.77
CA THR A 747 41.42 -42.29 31.84
C THR A 747 40.39 -41.74 30.84
N GLY A 748 39.73 -40.62 31.14
CA GLY A 748 38.70 -40.02 30.29
C GLY A 748 37.32 -40.70 30.34
N VAL A 749 37.18 -41.76 31.14
CA VAL A 749 35.95 -42.56 31.24
C VAL A 749 34.87 -41.82 32.05
N LEU A 750 33.61 -42.11 31.72
CA LEU A 750 32.40 -41.58 32.35
C LEU A 750 31.61 -42.71 33.01
N THR A 751 31.47 -42.68 34.33
CA THR A 751 30.75 -43.71 35.09
C THR A 751 29.24 -43.45 35.13
N GLN A 752 28.44 -44.49 34.86
CA GLN A 752 26.97 -44.47 34.94
C GLN A 752 26.49 -45.78 35.60
N ASP A 753 26.07 -45.72 36.87
CA ASP A 753 25.67 -46.90 37.64
C ASP A 753 24.29 -47.43 37.21
N LEU A 754 24.25 -48.62 36.59
CA LEU A 754 23.07 -49.50 36.50
C LEU A 754 23.50 -50.97 36.34
N GLU A 755 23.60 -51.71 37.44
CA GLU A 755 23.53 -53.17 37.39
C GLU A 755 22.07 -53.65 37.35
N VAL A 756 21.80 -54.75 36.64
CA VAL A 756 20.49 -55.42 36.65
C VAL A 756 20.69 -56.93 36.78
N GLY A 757 20.42 -57.46 37.97
CA GLY A 757 20.42 -58.89 38.29
C GLY A 757 19.36 -59.20 39.35
N ALA A 758 18.58 -60.27 39.13
CA ALA A 758 17.48 -60.69 40.01
C ALA A 758 17.91 -61.93 40.86
N PRO A 759 17.05 -62.58 41.69
CA PRO A 759 15.69 -62.21 42.16
C PRO A 759 15.48 -62.39 43.69
N ARG A 760 14.36 -61.90 44.27
CA ARG A 760 13.48 -62.61 45.24
C ARG A 760 12.31 -61.77 45.81
N THR A 761 11.44 -62.43 46.57
CA THR A 761 10.12 -61.95 47.04
C THR A 761 10.08 -61.62 48.55
N ARG A 762 9.41 -60.53 48.94
CA ARG A 762 8.28 -60.49 49.92
C ARG A 762 7.77 -59.05 50.19
N ARG A 763 6.51 -58.95 50.63
CA ARG A 763 5.75 -57.77 51.15
C ARG A 763 6.01 -57.58 52.67
N PRO A 764 5.46 -56.56 53.40
CA PRO A 764 4.65 -55.37 52.99
C PRO A 764 5.10 -54.02 53.66
N SER A 765 4.32 -52.94 53.44
CA SER A 765 4.05 -51.80 54.39
C SER A 765 5.20 -50.84 54.84
N SER A 766 4.98 -49.55 55.19
CA SER A 766 3.84 -48.62 55.00
C SER A 766 4.16 -47.17 55.47
N ALA A 767 3.39 -46.20 54.96
CA ALA A 767 2.93 -44.94 55.61
C ALA A 767 3.79 -43.65 55.60
N ALA A 768 3.05 -42.53 55.69
CA ALA A 768 3.43 -41.11 55.87
C ALA A 768 4.31 -40.46 54.75
N GLN A 769 4.12 -39.22 54.26
CA GLN A 769 3.74 -37.92 54.85
C GLN A 769 4.77 -37.38 55.86
N ALA A 770 5.22 -36.12 55.86
CA ALA A 770 4.95 -34.96 54.98
C ALA A 770 6.30 -34.20 54.73
N LEU A 771 6.45 -32.91 54.41
CA LEU A 771 5.63 -31.71 54.61
C LEU A 771 6.08 -30.61 53.62
N ARG A 772 5.19 -29.65 53.28
CA ARG A 772 5.44 -28.56 52.31
C ARG A 772 5.77 -27.25 53.06
N ALA A 773 6.80 -26.53 52.64
CA ALA A 773 7.07 -25.15 53.08
C ALA A 773 7.05 -24.19 51.86
N LYS A 774 6.32 -23.06 51.95
CA LYS A 774 6.28 -22.01 50.92
C LYS A 774 7.13 -20.81 51.34
N ARG A 775 7.91 -20.24 50.41
CA ARG A 775 8.38 -18.84 50.39
C ARG A 775 8.36 -18.29 48.94
N PRO A 776 8.42 -16.96 48.72
CA PRO A 776 7.46 -16.31 47.82
C PRO A 776 7.92 -16.06 46.37
N ALA A 777 6.94 -15.76 45.50
CA ALA A 777 7.05 -15.76 44.04
C ALA A 777 7.69 -14.51 43.38
N TRP A 778 8.26 -13.58 44.15
CA TRP A 778 8.72 -12.28 43.61
C TRP A 778 9.95 -12.33 42.69
N HIS A 779 10.74 -13.41 42.73
CA HIS A 779 11.97 -13.52 41.92
C HIS A 779 11.76 -13.97 40.46
N TYR A 780 10.54 -14.40 40.10
CA TYR A 780 10.21 -14.80 38.72
C TYR A 780 9.50 -13.70 37.92
N ALA A 781 8.90 -12.71 38.59
CA ALA A 781 8.15 -11.64 37.94
C ALA A 781 9.05 -10.78 37.02
N VAL A 782 10.19 -10.29 37.52
CA VAL A 782 11.03 -9.32 36.79
C VAL A 782 11.62 -9.89 35.48
N PRO A 783 12.25 -11.09 35.45
CA PRO A 783 12.78 -11.62 34.19
C PRO A 783 11.67 -11.96 33.18
N LEU A 784 10.52 -12.44 33.66
CA LEU A 784 9.39 -12.74 32.78
C LEU A 784 8.76 -11.45 32.23
N LEU A 785 8.65 -10.39 33.03
CA LEU A 785 8.24 -9.06 32.55
C LEU A 785 9.22 -8.51 31.51
N VAL A 786 10.54 -8.62 31.71
CA VAL A 786 11.51 -8.14 30.70
C VAL A 786 11.38 -8.93 29.40
N VAL A 787 11.23 -10.26 29.45
CA VAL A 787 11.05 -11.08 28.24
C VAL A 787 9.70 -10.81 27.57
N LEU A 788 8.61 -10.66 28.33
CA LEU A 788 7.29 -10.32 27.80
C LEU A 788 7.25 -8.90 27.24
N VAL A 789 7.91 -7.92 27.87
CA VAL A 789 8.03 -6.55 27.34
C VAL A 789 8.86 -6.57 26.06
N VAL A 790 9.99 -7.28 25.98
CA VAL A 790 10.77 -7.40 24.74
C VAL A 790 9.98 -8.09 23.63
N LEU A 791 9.25 -9.17 23.93
CA LEU A 791 8.40 -9.86 22.94
C LEU A 791 7.21 -9.00 22.51
N TYR A 792 6.59 -8.24 23.41
CA TYR A 792 5.51 -7.31 23.12
C TYR A 792 6.00 -6.05 22.38
N SER A 793 7.24 -5.62 22.61
CA SER A 793 7.92 -4.60 21.80
C SER A 793 8.21 -5.10 20.39
N LEU A 794 8.59 -6.37 20.23
CA LEU A 794 8.83 -6.97 18.92
C LEU A 794 7.54 -7.25 18.15
N SER A 795 6.47 -7.73 18.81
CA SER A 795 5.18 -7.95 18.15
C SER A 795 4.47 -6.63 17.84
N SER A 796 4.55 -5.63 18.73
CA SER A 796 3.99 -4.30 18.45
C SER A 796 4.89 -3.41 17.59
N ALA A 797 6.04 -3.90 17.09
CA ALA A 797 6.83 -3.19 16.08
C ALA A 797 6.16 -3.25 14.69
N GLU A 798 5.55 -4.38 14.33
CA GLU A 798 4.77 -4.51 13.09
C GLU A 798 3.42 -3.76 13.21
N ASP A 799 2.74 -3.83 14.37
CA ASP A 799 1.45 -3.13 14.59
C ASP A 799 1.55 -1.60 14.81
N LYS A 800 2.72 -1.04 15.18
CA LYS A 800 2.85 0.41 15.46
C LYS A 800 3.46 1.24 14.33
N ALA A 801 4.04 0.62 13.31
CA ALA A 801 4.44 1.32 12.08
C ALA A 801 3.25 1.98 11.36
N LEU A 802 2.02 1.53 11.65
CA LEU A 802 0.77 2.02 11.09
C LEU A 802 0.00 2.98 12.03
N ARG A 803 0.64 3.52 13.09
CA ARG A 803 -0.04 4.38 14.08
C ARG A 803 0.83 5.49 14.67
N VAL A 804 1.24 6.43 13.83
CA VAL A 804 1.70 7.76 14.25
C VAL A 804 0.63 8.79 13.87
N GLU A 805 -0.09 9.30 14.86
CA GLU A 805 -0.96 10.47 14.68
C GLU A 805 -0.12 11.76 14.73
N ASN A 806 -0.48 12.75 13.91
CA ASN A 806 0.13 14.08 13.95
C ASN A 806 -0.23 14.80 15.26
N LYS A 807 0.59 14.60 16.30
CA LYS A 807 0.44 15.25 17.59
C LYS A 807 1.00 16.67 17.58
N VAL A 808 0.37 17.55 16.81
CA VAL A 808 0.67 18.99 16.81
C VAL A 808 0.37 19.56 18.21
N SER A 809 1.37 20.15 18.84
CA SER A 809 1.23 20.81 20.14
C SER A 809 0.68 22.23 19.96
N SER A 810 -0.54 22.46 20.43
CA SER A 810 -1.11 23.80 20.60
C SER A 810 -0.68 24.40 21.94
N PRO A 811 -0.39 25.71 22.05
CA PRO A 811 0.09 26.33 23.28
C PRO A 811 -0.99 26.45 24.38
N VAL A 812 -0.54 26.74 25.59
CA VAL A 812 -1.39 26.86 26.79
C VAL A 812 -2.18 28.17 26.79
N ALA A 813 -3.50 28.05 26.87
CA ALA A 813 -4.42 29.04 27.45
C ALA A 813 -5.35 28.24 28.39
N GLN A 814 -5.00 28.08 29.67
CA GLN A 814 -5.16 29.06 30.75
C GLN A 814 -6.64 29.30 31.05
N GLU A 815 -7.05 28.84 32.23
CA GLU A 815 -8.45 28.83 32.69
C GLU A 815 -8.98 30.24 32.92
N TRP A 816 -10.21 30.50 32.47
CA TRP A 816 -11.07 31.53 33.05
C TRP A 816 -12.24 30.85 33.75
N SER A 817 -12.09 30.61 35.05
CA SER A 817 -13.16 30.16 35.92
C SER A 817 -14.02 31.35 36.34
N THR A 818 -15.34 31.23 36.13
CA THR A 818 -16.35 32.10 36.73
C THR A 818 -17.46 31.25 37.34
N GLU A 819 -17.11 30.50 38.38
CA GLU A 819 -18.10 29.95 39.31
C GLU A 819 -18.58 31.05 40.24
N THR A 820 -19.87 31.39 40.21
CA THR A 820 -20.58 31.98 41.36
C THR A 820 -22.02 31.52 41.39
N ASN A 821 -22.33 30.68 42.38
CA ASN A 821 -23.56 30.59 43.19
C ASN A 821 -24.90 31.00 42.53
N ALA A 822 -25.88 30.14 42.25
CA ALA A 822 -26.57 29.13 43.08
C ALA A 822 -27.70 29.67 43.99
N GLU A 823 -28.68 28.80 44.24
CA GLU A 823 -29.84 28.88 45.16
C GLU A 823 -31.14 29.60 44.69
N LYS A 824 -32.11 28.77 44.29
CA LYS A 824 -33.52 28.73 44.75
C LYS A 824 -34.43 29.98 44.62
N LEU A 825 -35.60 29.77 44.00
CA LEU A 825 -36.87 29.75 44.75
C LEU A 825 -38.01 29.03 43.99
N ASN A 826 -38.67 28.12 44.72
CA ASN A 826 -39.99 27.48 44.57
C ASN A 826 -40.62 27.08 43.22
N GLU A 827 -41.13 25.84 43.25
CA GLU A 827 -42.32 25.36 42.53
C GLU A 827 -43.60 26.04 43.07
N GLN A 828 -44.57 26.34 42.21
CA GLN A 828 -45.99 25.91 42.25
C GLN A 828 -46.86 26.70 41.23
N GLU A 829 -48.04 26.16 40.88
CA GLU A 829 -48.99 26.62 39.84
C GLU A 829 -48.41 26.53 38.40
N ASP A 830 -48.85 25.66 37.48
CA ASP A 830 -49.88 24.60 37.49
C ASP A 830 -51.35 25.03 37.68
N ALA A 831 -51.77 26.06 36.93
CA ALA A 831 -53.15 26.18 36.42
C ALA A 831 -53.23 27.10 35.17
N ASP A 832 -54.19 26.78 34.30
CA ASP A 832 -54.87 27.68 33.35
C ASP A 832 -54.05 28.58 32.39
N LEU A 833 -53.49 27.97 31.33
CA LEU A 833 -53.26 28.65 30.04
C LEU A 833 -53.64 27.74 28.85
N THR A 834 -54.94 27.46 28.72
CA THR A 834 -55.51 26.76 27.55
C THR A 834 -56.46 27.64 26.74
N ALA A 835 -55.93 28.51 25.87
CA ALA A 835 -56.68 29.14 24.78
C ALA A 835 -55.74 29.63 23.64
N HIS A 836 -56.02 29.18 22.41
CA HIS A 836 -55.61 29.72 21.09
C HIS A 836 -54.14 30.20 20.93
N GLY A 837 -53.27 29.56 20.14
CA GLY A 837 -53.47 28.49 19.16
C GLY A 837 -53.47 29.01 17.72
N ASP A 838 -52.28 29.00 17.11
CA ASP A 838 -52.05 29.01 15.67
C ASP A 838 -50.87 28.05 15.41
N GLU A 839 -50.98 27.17 14.41
CA GLU A 839 -50.23 25.90 14.41
C GLU A 839 -48.93 25.94 13.57
N LEU A 840 -47.82 25.50 14.17
CA LEU A 840 -46.72 24.87 13.42
C LEU A 840 -46.74 23.37 13.71
N GLU A 841 -46.99 22.55 12.69
CA GLU A 841 -46.98 21.08 12.80
C GLU A 841 -45.57 20.56 13.16
N LYS A 842 -45.31 20.33 14.45
CA LYS A 842 -44.30 19.34 14.84
C LYS A 842 -44.84 17.96 14.52
N GLY A 843 -44.32 17.36 13.45
CA GLY A 843 -44.76 16.05 12.95
C GLY A 843 -44.72 14.96 14.03
N SER A 844 -45.69 14.04 13.98
CA SER A 844 -45.80 12.98 15.00
C SER A 844 -44.55 12.09 15.05
N THR A 845 -44.03 11.90 16.27
CA THR A 845 -42.94 10.98 16.58
C THR A 845 -43.32 9.49 16.49
N ASP A 846 -44.54 9.17 16.07
CA ASP A 846 -45.00 7.78 15.94
C ASP A 846 -44.26 7.03 14.80
N LYS A 847 -43.87 7.74 13.73
CA LYS A 847 -43.24 7.17 12.53
C LYS A 847 -41.89 7.80 12.27
N GLY A 848 -40.93 6.97 11.87
CA GLY A 848 -39.66 7.45 11.38
C GLY A 848 -38.67 6.34 11.03
N ILE A 849 -37.50 6.79 10.62
CA ILE A 849 -36.40 5.98 10.10
C ILE A 849 -35.27 5.99 11.12
N ILE A 850 -34.56 4.87 11.27
CA ILE A 850 -33.29 4.82 12.00
C ILE A 850 -32.16 4.31 11.10
N MET A 851 -31.00 4.93 11.21
CA MET A 851 -29.80 4.62 10.44
C MET A 851 -28.59 4.58 11.38
N CYS A 852 -27.57 3.78 11.07
CA CYS A 852 -26.39 3.64 11.93
C CYS A 852 -25.14 4.12 11.19
N MET A 853 -24.33 4.99 11.80
CA MET A 853 -23.20 5.65 11.12
C MET A 853 -22.00 5.88 12.04
N HIS A 854 -20.81 5.73 11.47
CA HIS A 854 -19.54 6.20 12.01
C HIS A 854 -18.93 7.24 11.04
N ASN A 855 -17.88 7.97 11.44
CA ASN A 855 -17.22 9.02 10.63
C ASN A 855 -17.02 8.65 9.14
N GLY A 856 -16.51 7.44 8.85
CA GLY A 856 -16.24 6.98 7.48
C GLY A 856 -17.50 6.64 6.65
N ALA A 857 -18.62 6.38 7.32
CA ALA A 857 -19.92 6.06 6.72
C ALA A 857 -20.77 7.29 6.41
N VAL A 858 -20.57 8.41 7.11
CA VAL A 858 -21.40 9.63 6.97
C VAL A 858 -21.60 10.08 5.51
N PRO A 859 -20.59 10.09 4.61
CA PRO A 859 -20.82 10.46 3.22
C PRO A 859 -21.79 9.55 2.44
N MET A 860 -21.90 8.27 2.84
CA MET A 860 -22.81 7.29 2.26
C MET A 860 -24.21 7.36 2.89
N GLY A 861 -24.28 7.59 4.20
CA GLY A 861 -25.53 7.77 4.93
C GLY A 861 -26.25 9.09 4.60
N LEU A 862 -25.54 10.22 4.61
CA LEU A 862 -26.11 11.52 4.21
C LEU A 862 -26.65 11.49 2.78
N SER A 863 -25.94 10.82 1.87
CA SER A 863 -26.41 10.67 0.49
C SER A 863 -27.63 9.75 0.34
N LEU A 864 -27.98 8.93 1.36
CA LEU A 864 -29.25 8.22 1.43
C LEU A 864 -30.35 9.09 2.06
N VAL A 865 -30.07 9.86 3.12
CA VAL A 865 -30.99 10.89 3.64
C VAL A 865 -31.52 11.77 2.51
N ARG A 866 -30.61 12.30 1.67
CA ARG A 866 -30.99 13.14 0.52
C ARG A 866 -31.74 12.37 -0.57
N GLU A 867 -31.46 11.09 -0.79
CA GLU A 867 -32.27 10.24 -1.69
C GLU A 867 -33.71 10.09 -1.16
N LEU A 868 -33.88 9.77 0.12
CA LEU A 868 -35.19 9.60 0.76
C LEU A 868 -36.02 10.89 0.66
N ARG A 869 -35.41 12.07 0.89
CA ARG A 869 -36.09 13.36 0.67
C ARG A 869 -36.52 13.56 -0.78
N CYS A 870 -35.67 13.21 -1.76
CA CYS A 870 -36.05 13.29 -3.18
C CYS A 870 -37.08 12.23 -3.62
N LEU A 871 -37.31 11.18 -2.84
CA LEU A 871 -38.42 10.23 -3.00
C LEU A 871 -39.71 10.70 -2.32
N GLY A 872 -39.68 11.84 -1.61
CA GLY A 872 -40.82 12.45 -0.93
C GLY A 872 -40.92 12.18 0.57
N ASN A 873 -39.98 11.42 1.16
CA ASN A 873 -40.02 11.06 2.58
C ASN A 873 -39.76 12.29 3.47
N LYS A 874 -40.71 12.62 4.34
CA LYS A 874 -40.61 13.73 5.31
C LYS A 874 -40.42 13.29 6.76
N GLU A 875 -40.23 12.01 7.02
CA GLU A 875 -40.20 11.46 8.38
C GLU A 875 -38.90 11.82 9.12
N LEU A 876 -38.94 11.81 10.46
CA LEU A 876 -37.76 11.94 11.30
C LEU A 876 -36.78 10.80 10.99
N ILE A 877 -35.51 11.13 10.79
CA ILE A 877 -34.43 10.14 10.65
C ILE A 877 -33.47 10.25 11.84
N GLN A 878 -33.43 9.23 12.69
CA GLN A 878 -32.46 9.16 13.79
C GLN A 878 -31.17 8.47 13.33
N ILE A 879 -30.04 9.13 13.50
CA ILE A 879 -28.71 8.64 13.13
C ILE A 879 -27.97 8.21 14.40
N TYR A 880 -27.81 6.89 14.54
CA TYR A 880 -27.22 6.24 15.71
C TYR A 880 -25.70 6.05 15.57
N HIS A 881 -24.98 6.34 16.64
CA HIS A 881 -23.56 6.01 16.83
C HIS A 881 -23.28 5.60 18.29
N CYS A 882 -22.08 5.09 18.56
CA CYS A 882 -21.67 4.54 19.84
C CYS A 882 -20.43 5.24 20.41
N PHE A 883 -20.65 6.17 21.36
CA PHE A 883 -19.69 7.10 21.97
C PHE A 883 -19.18 8.22 21.04
N PRO A 884 -18.61 9.32 21.60
CA PRO A 884 -18.14 10.45 20.80
C PRO A 884 -17.02 10.15 19.82
N GLU A 885 -16.11 9.22 20.11
CA GLU A 885 -14.97 8.93 19.22
C GLU A 885 -15.38 8.24 17.90
N GLU A 886 -16.58 7.68 17.81
CA GLU A 886 -17.08 7.05 16.57
C GLU A 886 -17.63 8.07 15.56
N MET A 887 -18.18 9.20 16.05
CA MET A 887 -18.73 10.27 15.21
C MET A 887 -18.32 11.66 15.74
N SER A 888 -17.41 12.29 15.00
CA SER A 888 -16.83 13.61 15.25
C SER A 888 -17.84 14.74 15.10
N ASN A 889 -17.58 15.87 15.78
CA ASN A 889 -18.44 17.07 15.68
C ASN A 889 -18.58 17.56 14.24
N ALA A 890 -17.51 17.53 13.44
CA ALA A 890 -17.56 17.93 12.03
C ALA A 890 -18.53 17.05 11.21
N SER A 891 -18.55 15.74 11.46
CA SER A 891 -19.52 14.83 10.83
C SER A 891 -20.95 15.04 11.33
N ARG A 892 -21.15 15.46 12.59
CA ARG A 892 -22.48 15.79 13.14
C ARG A 892 -23.03 17.08 12.52
N THR A 893 -22.22 18.13 12.49
CA THR A 893 -22.55 19.40 11.83
C THR A 893 -22.88 19.18 10.35
N LEU A 894 -22.04 18.45 9.60
CA LEU A 894 -22.30 18.10 8.19
C LEU A 894 -23.63 17.36 7.96
N LEU A 895 -24.10 16.57 8.92
CA LEU A 895 -25.41 15.92 8.84
C LEU A 895 -26.54 16.93 9.10
N LEU A 896 -26.48 17.64 10.24
CA LEU A 896 -27.53 18.58 10.67
C LEU A 896 -27.69 19.76 9.70
N ASP A 897 -26.60 20.30 9.16
CA ASP A 897 -26.60 21.40 8.17
C ASP A 897 -27.24 21.01 6.82
N ALA A 898 -27.48 19.71 6.58
CA ALA A 898 -27.92 19.17 5.30
C ALA A 898 -29.36 18.61 5.30
N ASP A 899 -30.00 18.48 6.46
CA ASP A 899 -31.42 18.12 6.61
C ASP A 899 -31.96 18.46 8.01
N ASP A 900 -32.95 19.37 8.09
CA ASP A 900 -33.47 19.89 9.36
C ASP A 900 -34.25 18.86 10.21
N ASN A 901 -34.56 17.67 9.67
CA ASN A 901 -35.35 16.63 10.34
C ASN A 901 -34.52 15.37 10.63
N LEU A 902 -33.30 15.60 11.13
CA LEU A 902 -32.37 14.61 11.67
C LEU A 902 -32.21 14.75 13.18
N GLU A 903 -32.04 13.61 13.86
CA GLU A 903 -31.61 13.54 15.26
C GLU A 903 -30.37 12.65 15.34
N ILE A 904 -29.30 13.07 16.03
CA ILE A 904 -28.08 12.27 16.18
C ILE A 904 -28.02 11.71 17.60
N VAL A 905 -27.92 10.38 17.72
CA VAL A 905 -28.13 9.65 18.98
C VAL A 905 -26.89 8.84 19.35
N ASP A 906 -26.25 9.20 20.47
CA ASP A 906 -25.21 8.40 21.11
C ASP A 906 -25.84 7.37 22.06
N VAL A 907 -26.21 6.21 21.49
CA VAL A 907 -26.90 5.15 22.25
C VAL A 907 -26.02 4.48 23.30
N CYS A 908 -24.70 4.47 23.09
CA CYS A 908 -23.78 3.84 24.03
C CYS A 908 -23.55 4.72 25.27
N SER A 909 -23.31 6.02 25.10
CA SER A 909 -23.17 6.94 26.23
C SER A 909 -24.46 7.00 27.06
N ASP A 910 -25.63 7.03 26.41
CA ASP A 910 -26.92 7.01 27.09
C ASP A 910 -27.17 5.71 27.88
N LEU A 911 -27.04 4.53 27.25
CA LEU A 911 -27.34 3.27 27.92
C LEU A 911 -26.33 2.94 29.03
N VAL A 912 -25.10 3.48 28.97
CA VAL A 912 -24.14 3.44 30.07
C VAL A 912 -24.57 4.38 31.20
N ALA A 913 -24.95 5.62 30.91
CA ALA A 913 -25.45 6.58 31.91
C ALA A 913 -26.74 6.09 32.61
N ARG A 914 -27.63 5.39 31.88
CA ARG A 914 -28.84 4.74 32.44
C ARG A 914 -28.56 3.41 33.17
N GLY A 915 -27.29 2.98 33.28
CA GLY A 915 -26.91 1.73 33.94
C GLY A 915 -27.44 0.45 33.25
N LYS A 916 -27.81 0.54 31.96
CA LYS A 916 -28.29 -0.59 31.15
C LYS A 916 -27.17 -1.37 30.49
N LEU A 917 -26.02 -0.72 30.25
CA LEU A 917 -24.79 -1.35 29.80
C LEU A 917 -23.63 -0.89 30.69
N THR A 918 -22.62 -1.75 30.85
CA THR A 918 -21.28 -1.29 31.26
C THR A 918 -20.54 -0.72 30.05
N GLU A 919 -19.63 0.22 30.24
CA GLU A 919 -18.83 0.83 29.17
C GLU A 919 -18.08 -0.21 28.29
N ASP A 920 -17.57 -1.29 28.90
CA ASP A 920 -16.91 -2.41 28.21
C ASP A 920 -17.86 -3.16 27.25
N ARG A 921 -19.04 -3.58 27.75
CA ARG A 921 -20.12 -4.13 26.92
C ARG A 921 -20.53 -3.16 25.81
N ALA A 922 -20.70 -1.88 26.12
CA ALA A 922 -21.10 -0.87 25.15
C ALA A 922 -20.10 -0.71 23.99
N LYS A 923 -18.79 -0.80 24.24
CA LYS A 923 -17.75 -0.71 23.18
C LYS A 923 -17.86 -1.78 22.09
N HIS A 924 -18.46 -2.94 22.39
CA HIS A 924 -18.70 -4.00 21.40
C HIS A 924 -19.76 -3.61 20.34
N PHE A 925 -20.58 -2.59 20.62
CA PHE A 925 -21.58 -2.07 19.69
C PHE A 925 -21.02 -1.07 18.67
N ARG A 926 -19.70 -0.82 18.62
CA ARG A 926 -19.03 -0.19 17.45
C ARG A 926 -18.89 -1.19 16.29
N SER A 927 -20.03 -1.76 15.88
CA SER A 927 -20.17 -2.91 14.98
C SER A 927 -21.61 -3.00 14.46
N TRP A 928 -21.93 -3.97 13.59
CA TRP A 928 -23.29 -4.18 13.09
C TRP A 928 -24.36 -4.33 14.20
N TRP A 929 -23.98 -4.80 15.39
CA TRP A 929 -24.86 -4.95 16.55
C TRP A 929 -25.49 -3.63 17.04
N ILE A 930 -24.99 -2.46 16.61
CA ILE A 930 -25.66 -1.17 16.86
C ILE A 930 -27.08 -1.12 16.28
N LYS A 931 -27.35 -1.82 15.17
CA LYS A 931 -28.67 -1.86 14.53
C LYS A 931 -29.80 -2.31 15.49
N PRO A 932 -29.76 -3.52 16.10
CA PRO A 932 -30.75 -3.93 17.09
C PRO A 932 -30.67 -3.12 18.40
N LEU A 933 -29.51 -2.54 18.76
CA LEU A 933 -29.42 -1.64 19.91
C LEU A 933 -30.17 -0.31 19.68
N ALA A 934 -30.10 0.23 18.47
CA ALA A 934 -30.85 1.40 18.03
C ALA A 934 -32.35 1.12 17.96
N MET A 935 -32.73 -0.03 17.40
CA MET A 935 -34.11 -0.54 17.39
C MET A 935 -34.65 -0.72 18.83
N TYR A 936 -33.83 -1.16 19.78
CA TYR A 936 -34.19 -1.18 21.21
C TYR A 936 -34.38 0.24 21.78
N HIS A 937 -33.39 1.13 21.61
CA HIS A 937 -33.36 2.45 22.24
C HIS A 937 -34.42 3.44 21.71
N THR A 938 -34.75 3.43 20.42
CA THR A 938 -35.61 4.46 19.82
C THR A 938 -37.01 4.54 20.46
N LYS A 939 -37.54 5.75 20.58
CA LYS A 939 -38.92 6.02 21.05
C LYS A 939 -39.95 6.02 19.92
N ILE A 940 -39.51 5.97 18.67
CA ILE A 940 -40.38 5.85 17.49
C ILE A 940 -41.16 4.53 17.59
N LYS A 941 -42.45 4.54 17.25
CA LYS A 941 -43.31 3.33 17.31
C LYS A 941 -43.15 2.49 16.05
N GLU A 942 -43.46 3.07 14.89
CA GLU A 942 -43.42 2.43 13.57
C GLU A 942 -42.07 2.72 12.88
N VAL A 943 -41.06 1.94 13.27
CA VAL A 943 -39.64 2.12 12.87
C VAL A 943 -39.34 1.46 11.52
N LEU A 944 -38.59 2.16 10.68
CA LEU A 944 -37.86 1.59 9.54
C LEU A 944 -36.36 1.71 9.79
N LEU A 945 -35.67 0.58 9.99
CA LEU A 945 -34.21 0.55 10.03
C LEU A 945 -33.67 0.34 8.62
N LEU A 946 -32.73 1.19 8.21
CA LEU A 946 -32.08 1.16 6.89
C LEU A 946 -30.56 0.97 6.99
N ASP A 947 -29.98 0.23 6.05
CA ASP A 947 -28.55 0.28 5.78
C ASP A 947 -28.19 1.50 4.94
N ILE A 948 -27.00 2.03 5.18
CA ILE A 948 -26.54 3.25 4.51
C ILE A 948 -26.24 3.05 3.03
N ASP A 949 -25.98 1.82 2.57
CA ASP A 949 -25.62 1.49 1.18
C ASP A 949 -26.80 0.97 0.34
N ASP A 950 -28.02 1.16 0.83
CA ASP A 950 -29.26 0.96 0.08
C ASP A 950 -29.46 2.02 -1.01
N ILE A 951 -30.20 1.61 -2.04
CA ILE A 951 -30.59 2.38 -3.22
C ILE A 951 -32.09 2.16 -3.44
N PHE A 952 -32.92 3.14 -3.09
CA PHE A 952 -34.38 3.01 -3.10
C PHE A 952 -35.01 3.48 -4.43
N LEU A 953 -35.89 2.65 -5.00
CA LEU A 953 -36.70 2.99 -6.17
C LEU A 953 -38.08 3.56 -5.81
N ARG A 954 -38.40 3.61 -4.52
CA ARG A 954 -39.65 4.12 -3.92
C ARG A 954 -39.41 4.36 -2.43
N ASP A 955 -40.09 5.34 -1.84
CA ASP A 955 -40.02 5.61 -0.40
C ASP A 955 -40.35 4.35 0.42
N PRO A 956 -39.44 3.85 1.30
CA PRO A 956 -39.69 2.66 2.13
C PRO A 956 -40.88 2.81 3.09
N ALA A 957 -41.37 4.03 3.35
CA ALA A 957 -42.63 4.26 4.08
C ALA A 957 -43.83 3.50 3.49
N VAL A 958 -43.78 3.14 2.20
CA VAL A 958 -44.78 2.27 1.54
C VAL A 958 -44.99 0.94 2.28
N LEU A 959 -43.96 0.37 2.93
CA LEU A 959 -44.08 -0.91 3.63
C LEU A 959 -45.17 -0.90 4.69
N ARG A 960 -45.37 0.23 5.37
CA ARG A 960 -46.40 0.38 6.41
C ARG A 960 -47.83 0.28 5.87
N THR A 961 -48.01 0.41 4.56
CA THR A 961 -49.31 0.25 3.87
C THR A 961 -49.58 -1.17 3.38
N THR A 962 -48.59 -2.08 3.44
CA THR A 962 -48.73 -3.47 2.97
C THR A 962 -49.51 -4.33 3.96
N GLU A 963 -50.23 -5.34 3.46
CA GLU A 963 -51.06 -6.21 4.31
C GLU A 963 -50.25 -7.04 5.32
N GLY A 964 -49.02 -7.42 4.98
CA GLY A 964 -48.12 -8.11 5.92
C GLY A 964 -47.72 -7.26 7.11
N TYR A 965 -47.38 -5.98 6.88
CA TYR A 965 -47.12 -5.02 7.95
C TYR A 965 -48.39 -4.69 8.74
N LYS A 966 -49.52 -4.44 8.06
CA LYS A 966 -50.81 -4.22 8.73
C LYS A 966 -51.17 -5.39 9.65
N ARG A 967 -50.99 -6.65 9.22
CA ARG A 967 -51.33 -7.85 9.99
C ARG A 967 -50.41 -8.08 11.19
N THR A 968 -49.11 -7.91 11.04
CA THR A 968 -48.12 -8.32 12.08
C THR A 968 -47.46 -7.17 12.82
N GLY A 969 -47.41 -5.97 12.24
CA GLY A 969 -46.54 -4.89 12.68
C GLY A 969 -45.08 -5.08 12.23
N THR A 970 -44.79 -6.00 11.30
CA THR A 970 -43.41 -6.27 10.85
C THR A 970 -43.30 -6.40 9.33
N THR A 971 -42.11 -6.17 8.79
CA THR A 971 -41.73 -6.67 7.46
C THR A 971 -40.23 -6.95 7.44
N PHE A 972 -39.88 -8.21 7.24
CA PHE A 972 -38.52 -8.70 7.08
C PHE A 972 -38.30 -9.24 5.66
N PHE A 973 -37.06 -9.21 5.19
CA PHE A 973 -36.67 -9.72 3.88
C PHE A 973 -35.77 -10.94 4.05
N TYR A 974 -35.80 -11.85 3.07
CA TYR A 974 -34.95 -13.04 3.09
C TYR A 974 -33.57 -12.74 2.49
N ASP A 975 -32.53 -13.36 3.04
CA ASP A 975 -31.22 -13.49 2.38
C ASP A 975 -31.16 -14.78 1.53
N ARG A 976 -30.02 -14.99 0.88
CA ARG A 976 -29.66 -16.18 0.12
C ARG A 976 -29.69 -17.43 1.00
N VAL A 977 -30.23 -18.51 0.43
CA VAL A 977 -30.24 -19.84 1.07
C VAL A 977 -28.83 -20.45 0.95
N LEU A 978 -27.95 -20.10 1.90
CA LEU A 978 -26.55 -20.51 1.97
C LEU A 978 -26.34 -21.51 3.12
N SER A 979 -26.09 -22.77 2.76
CA SER A 979 -25.94 -23.85 3.74
C SER A 979 -24.54 -23.86 4.37
N SER A 980 -24.48 -23.61 5.68
CA SER A 980 -23.29 -23.79 6.51
C SER A 980 -23.66 -24.32 7.90
N LYS A 981 -22.64 -24.68 8.69
CA LYS A 981 -22.76 -25.11 10.11
C LYS A 981 -22.44 -23.99 11.10
N GLU A 982 -22.46 -22.73 10.67
CA GLU A 982 -22.19 -21.58 11.54
C GLU A 982 -23.49 -21.08 12.19
N PHE A 983 -23.38 -20.08 13.07
CA PHE A 983 -24.53 -19.33 13.60
C PHE A 983 -25.59 -20.25 14.24
N PHE A 984 -26.88 -20.00 13.99
CA PHE A 984 -27.98 -20.83 14.50
C PHE A 984 -28.00 -22.28 13.97
N ASN A 985 -27.18 -22.64 12.97
CA ASN A 985 -27.02 -24.01 12.46
C ASN A 985 -25.92 -24.81 13.15
N GLN A 986 -25.10 -24.18 14.00
CA GLN A 986 -24.03 -24.87 14.71
C GLN A 986 -24.59 -26.01 15.57
N ASP A 987 -23.74 -27.02 15.78
CA ASP A 987 -24.10 -28.23 16.52
C ASP A 987 -23.66 -28.08 17.97
N VAL A 988 -24.61 -28.08 18.90
CA VAL A 988 -24.37 -27.91 20.34
C VAL A 988 -24.99 -29.11 21.04
N ASP A 989 -24.15 -29.93 21.66
CA ASP A 989 -24.50 -31.17 22.35
C ASP A 989 -25.31 -32.18 21.49
N GLY A 990 -25.09 -32.18 20.17
CA GLY A 990 -25.79 -33.05 19.21
C GLY A 990 -27.10 -32.46 18.65
N GLU A 991 -27.51 -31.28 19.10
CA GLU A 991 -28.72 -30.58 18.65
C GLU A 991 -28.37 -29.33 17.80
N GLN A 992 -29.29 -28.88 16.96
CA GLN A 992 -29.14 -27.62 16.24
C GLN A 992 -29.28 -26.45 17.22
N TYR A 993 -28.35 -25.50 17.20
CA TYR A 993 -28.39 -24.39 18.15
C TYR A 993 -29.70 -23.60 18.13
N LEU A 994 -30.33 -23.35 16.97
CA LEU A 994 -31.68 -22.76 16.88
C LEU A 994 -32.72 -23.50 17.74
N LYS A 995 -32.69 -24.85 17.70
CA LYS A 995 -33.63 -25.71 18.42
C LYS A 995 -33.31 -25.76 19.92
N LYS A 996 -32.02 -25.82 20.25
CA LYS A 996 -31.53 -25.73 21.64
C LYS A 996 -31.91 -24.38 22.27
N LEU A 997 -31.74 -23.27 21.55
CA LEU A 997 -32.15 -21.93 21.98
C LEU A 997 -33.67 -21.87 22.24
N LEU A 998 -34.50 -22.32 21.30
CA LEU A 998 -35.97 -22.35 21.47
C LEU A 998 -36.46 -23.25 22.62
N LYS A 999 -35.64 -24.21 23.06
CA LYS A 999 -35.92 -25.20 24.10
C LYS A 999 -35.41 -24.79 25.49
N GLU A 1000 -34.30 -24.07 25.56
CA GLU A 1000 -33.62 -23.70 26.82
C GLU A 1000 -33.81 -22.22 27.18
N PHE A 1001 -34.40 -21.41 26.30
CA PHE A 1001 -34.75 -20.02 26.59
C PHE A 1001 -35.75 -19.90 27.75
N ASP A 1002 -35.46 -18.98 28.67
CA ASP A 1002 -36.31 -18.69 29.83
C ASP A 1002 -37.52 -17.84 29.43
N TYR A 1003 -38.56 -18.49 28.92
CA TYR A 1003 -39.86 -17.86 28.63
C TYR A 1003 -40.49 -17.23 29.89
N ALA A 1004 -40.22 -17.77 31.09
CA ALA A 1004 -40.81 -17.27 32.34
C ALA A 1004 -40.23 -15.91 32.75
N LYS A 1005 -38.93 -15.64 32.51
CA LYS A 1005 -38.27 -14.31 32.65
C LYS A 1005 -39.02 -13.19 31.91
N TYR A 1006 -39.78 -13.51 30.85
CA TYR A 1006 -40.53 -12.55 30.03
C TYR A 1006 -42.06 -12.67 30.17
N GLY A 1007 -42.56 -13.53 31.07
CA GLY A 1007 -44.01 -13.76 31.25
C GLY A 1007 -44.68 -14.50 30.09
N LEU A 1008 -43.90 -15.26 29.31
CA LEU A 1008 -44.37 -15.99 28.12
C LEU A 1008 -44.72 -17.44 28.46
N PRO A 1009 -45.65 -18.08 27.71
CA PRO A 1009 -45.99 -19.48 27.93
C PRO A 1009 -44.79 -20.40 27.63
N PRO A 1010 -44.49 -21.39 28.50
CA PRO A 1010 -43.36 -22.29 28.28
C PRO A 1010 -43.64 -23.21 27.10
N GLY A 1011 -42.77 -23.20 26.08
CA GLY A 1011 -42.91 -24.12 24.95
C GLY A 1011 -41.82 -23.96 23.88
N SER A 1012 -41.11 -25.05 23.62
CA SER A 1012 -40.15 -25.18 22.52
C SER A 1012 -40.80 -25.34 21.13
N THR A 1013 -42.12 -25.16 21.05
CA THR A 1013 -42.88 -25.26 19.81
C THR A 1013 -42.51 -24.10 18.88
N PRO A 1014 -42.06 -24.37 17.64
CA PRO A 1014 -41.83 -23.35 16.63
C PRO A 1014 -43.14 -22.78 16.08
N SER A 1015 -43.09 -21.56 15.53
CA SER A 1015 -44.16 -20.99 14.71
C SER A 1015 -44.34 -21.74 13.37
N GLU A 1016 -45.40 -21.40 12.63
CA GLU A 1016 -45.59 -21.91 11.25
C GLU A 1016 -44.46 -21.49 10.31
N HIS A 1017 -43.77 -20.37 10.58
CA HIS A 1017 -42.62 -19.92 9.80
C HIS A 1017 -41.44 -20.90 9.94
N LEU A 1018 -41.16 -21.37 11.16
CA LEU A 1018 -40.15 -22.41 11.44
C LEU A 1018 -40.65 -23.86 11.17
N SER A 1019 -41.71 -24.03 10.39
CA SER A 1019 -42.28 -25.34 10.04
C SER A 1019 -41.24 -26.31 9.44
N PRO A 1020 -41.18 -27.58 9.91
CA PRO A 1020 -40.30 -28.61 9.36
C PRO A 1020 -40.50 -28.95 7.88
N LYS A 1021 -41.59 -28.48 7.25
CA LYS A 1021 -41.88 -28.72 5.82
C LYS A 1021 -41.30 -27.64 4.91
N THR A 1022 -41.15 -26.40 5.40
CA THR A 1022 -40.91 -25.21 4.58
C THR A 1022 -39.65 -24.44 4.99
N SER A 1023 -39.44 -24.16 6.27
CA SER A 1023 -38.33 -23.35 6.76
C SER A 1023 -36.97 -23.86 6.29
N TYR A 1024 -36.12 -22.98 5.74
CA TYR A 1024 -34.75 -23.34 5.39
C TYR A 1024 -33.85 -23.38 6.63
N ALA A 1025 -34.02 -22.44 7.57
CA ALA A 1025 -33.33 -22.45 8.86
C ALA A 1025 -33.61 -23.71 9.70
N TRP A 1026 -34.88 -24.10 9.90
CA TRP A 1026 -35.23 -25.28 10.71
C TRP A 1026 -34.68 -26.60 10.14
N ARG A 1027 -34.42 -26.65 8.83
CA ARG A 1027 -33.88 -27.83 8.14
C ARG A 1027 -32.34 -27.81 8.00
N ARG A 1028 -31.65 -26.86 8.65
CA ARG A 1028 -30.21 -26.57 8.46
C ARG A 1028 -29.81 -26.38 6.99
N GLN A 1029 -30.69 -25.81 6.18
CA GLN A 1029 -30.45 -25.57 4.74
C GLN A 1029 -30.02 -24.14 4.41
N THR A 1030 -30.19 -23.20 5.34
CA THR A 1030 -29.46 -21.93 5.32
C THR A 1030 -28.97 -21.56 6.71
N SER A 1031 -27.83 -20.88 6.75
CA SER A 1031 -27.23 -20.21 7.92
C SER A 1031 -27.51 -18.70 7.94
N HIS A 1032 -28.12 -18.18 6.87
CA HIS A 1032 -28.61 -16.83 6.74
C HIS A 1032 -30.11 -16.88 6.40
N GLU A 1033 -30.99 -16.49 7.33
CA GLU A 1033 -32.44 -16.47 7.09
C GLU A 1033 -32.88 -15.07 6.67
N GLN A 1034 -32.45 -14.04 7.40
CA GLN A 1034 -32.85 -12.65 7.20
C GLN A 1034 -31.80 -11.76 6.53
N ASP A 1035 -32.27 -10.93 5.59
CA ASP A 1035 -31.62 -9.72 5.15
C ASP A 1035 -32.04 -8.56 6.07
N SER A 1036 -31.07 -7.86 6.68
CA SER A 1036 -31.28 -6.77 7.63
C SER A 1036 -30.84 -5.40 7.11
N SER A 1037 -30.73 -5.25 5.79
CA SER A 1037 -30.58 -3.94 5.16
C SER A 1037 -31.83 -3.08 5.34
N LEU A 1038 -33.04 -3.64 5.12
CA LEU A 1038 -34.32 -3.02 5.50
C LEU A 1038 -35.08 -3.87 6.54
N VAL A 1039 -35.37 -3.29 7.71
CA VAL A 1039 -36.16 -3.93 8.77
C VAL A 1039 -37.28 -2.99 9.24
N ALA A 1040 -38.54 -3.38 9.03
CA ALA A 1040 -39.70 -2.61 9.48
C ALA A 1040 -40.34 -3.25 10.72
N ILE A 1041 -40.53 -2.47 11.81
CA ILE A 1041 -41.12 -2.94 13.09
C ILE A 1041 -42.02 -1.85 13.69
N ASP A 1042 -43.26 -2.20 14.04
CA ASP A 1042 -44.12 -1.48 14.99
C ASP A 1042 -43.85 -2.00 16.41
N LYS A 1043 -43.09 -1.21 17.18
CA LYS A 1043 -42.70 -1.51 18.56
C LYS A 1043 -43.90 -1.58 19.52
N SER A 1044 -45.04 -0.97 19.19
CA SER A 1044 -46.25 -1.06 20.01
C SER A 1044 -46.92 -2.44 19.96
N ARG A 1045 -46.59 -3.24 18.92
CA ARG A 1045 -47.15 -4.58 18.66
C ARG A 1045 -46.13 -5.71 18.79
N ALA A 1046 -44.87 -5.38 19.05
CA ALA A 1046 -43.78 -6.34 19.16
C ALA A 1046 -43.82 -7.22 20.43
N GLY A 1047 -44.74 -6.98 21.37
CA GLY A 1047 -44.84 -7.74 22.61
C GLY A 1047 -43.54 -7.69 23.41
N GLN A 1048 -42.98 -8.87 23.73
CA GLN A 1048 -41.67 -8.96 24.41
C GLN A 1048 -40.47 -8.94 23.45
N ALA A 1049 -40.66 -8.96 22.12
CA ALA A 1049 -39.57 -9.14 21.16
C ALA A 1049 -38.45 -8.10 21.30
N ILE A 1050 -38.79 -6.83 21.57
CA ILE A 1050 -37.79 -5.77 21.79
C ILE A 1050 -36.94 -6.00 23.06
N ASN A 1051 -37.53 -6.55 24.12
CA ASN A 1051 -36.79 -6.90 25.34
C ASN A 1051 -35.92 -8.15 25.14
N ILE A 1052 -36.41 -9.12 24.36
CA ILE A 1052 -35.67 -10.34 24.02
C ILE A 1052 -34.54 -10.03 23.03
N MET A 1053 -34.74 -9.09 22.10
CA MET A 1053 -33.70 -8.55 21.22
C MET A 1053 -32.54 -7.95 22.03
N PHE A 1054 -32.84 -7.17 23.08
CA PHE A 1054 -31.82 -6.65 23.99
C PHE A 1054 -31.06 -7.77 24.71
N PHE A 1055 -31.75 -8.80 25.20
CA PHE A 1055 -31.12 -9.99 25.77
C PHE A 1055 -30.22 -10.74 24.77
N LEU A 1056 -30.67 -10.91 23.52
CA LEU A 1056 -29.90 -11.61 22.49
C LEU A 1056 -28.57 -10.90 22.22
N ILE A 1057 -28.56 -9.57 22.18
CA ILE A 1057 -27.35 -8.78 21.86
C ILE A 1057 -26.47 -8.45 23.08
N THR A 1058 -26.99 -8.51 24.30
CA THR A 1058 -26.23 -8.18 25.53
C THR A 1058 -25.82 -9.39 26.37
N GLU A 1059 -26.61 -10.47 26.36
CA GLU A 1059 -26.33 -11.72 27.06
C GLU A 1059 -25.96 -12.82 26.04
N GLN A 1060 -26.89 -13.22 25.15
CA GLN A 1060 -26.77 -14.47 24.39
C GLN A 1060 -25.64 -14.49 23.36
N HIS A 1061 -25.43 -13.39 22.61
CA HIS A 1061 -24.36 -13.26 21.61
C HIS A 1061 -22.98 -13.59 22.20
N PHE A 1062 -22.73 -13.18 23.44
CA PHE A 1062 -21.46 -13.39 24.14
C PHE A 1062 -21.30 -14.80 24.74
N VAL A 1063 -22.35 -15.63 24.71
CA VAL A 1063 -22.29 -17.05 25.10
C VAL A 1063 -22.16 -17.94 23.87
N HIS A 1064 -22.96 -17.68 22.84
CA HIS A 1064 -22.99 -18.44 21.59
C HIS A 1064 -23.40 -17.55 20.41
N GLU A 1065 -22.53 -17.45 19.40
CA GLU A 1065 -22.78 -16.72 18.17
C GLU A 1065 -23.93 -17.35 17.36
N PHE A 1066 -25.06 -16.64 17.25
CA PHE A 1066 -26.29 -17.16 16.62
C PHE A 1066 -26.59 -16.57 15.23
N SER A 1067 -25.83 -15.58 14.78
CA SER A 1067 -26.15 -14.74 13.62
C SER A 1067 -24.87 -14.19 12.96
N TYR A 1068 -24.88 -13.99 11.65
CA TYR A 1068 -23.86 -13.20 10.96
C TYR A 1068 -24.12 -11.72 11.25
N GLY A 1069 -23.43 -11.17 12.24
CA GLY A 1069 -23.73 -9.83 12.75
C GLY A 1069 -25.17 -9.75 13.29
N ASP A 1070 -25.86 -8.65 13.00
CA ASP A 1070 -27.21 -8.37 13.51
C ASP A 1070 -28.33 -9.23 12.89
N LYS A 1071 -28.13 -9.76 11.68
CA LYS A 1071 -29.18 -10.26 10.77
C LYS A 1071 -30.31 -11.05 11.41
N GLU A 1072 -29.99 -12.13 12.11
CA GLU A 1072 -30.98 -13.09 12.59
C GLU A 1072 -31.64 -12.66 13.91
N THR A 1073 -31.14 -11.59 14.54
CA THR A 1073 -31.64 -11.09 15.84
C THR A 1073 -33.10 -10.68 15.78
N PHE A 1074 -33.52 -10.05 14.67
CA PHE A 1074 -34.86 -9.48 14.57
C PHE A 1074 -35.91 -10.59 14.58
N TRP A 1075 -35.90 -11.52 13.62
CA TRP A 1075 -36.89 -12.60 13.60
C TRP A 1075 -36.76 -13.58 14.78
N ILE A 1076 -35.55 -13.92 15.25
CA ILE A 1076 -35.37 -14.80 16.43
C ILE A 1076 -35.99 -14.15 17.67
N SER A 1077 -35.91 -12.83 17.83
CA SER A 1077 -36.53 -12.13 18.97
C SER A 1077 -38.06 -12.22 18.95
N PHE A 1078 -38.70 -12.21 17.77
CA PHE A 1078 -40.15 -12.38 17.62
C PHE A 1078 -40.58 -13.84 17.81
N GLU A 1079 -39.83 -14.80 17.25
CA GLU A 1079 -40.06 -16.24 17.44
C GLU A 1079 -39.96 -16.65 18.93
N LEU A 1080 -38.95 -16.13 19.65
CA LEU A 1080 -38.83 -16.32 21.10
C LEU A 1080 -39.92 -15.57 21.89
N ALA A 1081 -40.37 -14.41 21.42
CA ALA A 1081 -41.50 -13.68 22.02
C ALA A 1081 -42.87 -14.36 21.82
N LYS A 1082 -42.94 -15.41 20.99
CA LYS A 1082 -44.20 -15.99 20.47
C LYS A 1082 -45.11 -14.96 19.78
N GLN A 1083 -44.51 -13.90 19.24
CA GLN A 1083 -45.20 -12.82 18.55
C GLN A 1083 -45.24 -13.12 17.04
N GLU A 1084 -46.38 -12.90 16.38
CA GLU A 1084 -46.48 -13.10 14.93
C GLU A 1084 -45.62 -12.09 14.17
N TYR A 1085 -44.86 -12.57 13.18
CA TYR A 1085 -44.01 -11.76 12.31
C TYR A 1085 -44.18 -12.14 10.83
N PHE A 1086 -43.81 -11.21 9.94
CA PHE A 1086 -44.00 -11.33 8.50
C PHE A 1086 -42.68 -11.16 7.75
N PHE A 1087 -42.30 -12.19 7.00
CA PHE A 1087 -41.33 -12.09 5.92
C PHE A 1087 -42.05 -11.86 4.58
N SER A 1088 -41.38 -11.15 3.67
CA SER A 1088 -41.80 -11.02 2.27
C SER A 1088 -42.18 -12.39 1.64
N PRO A 1089 -43.24 -12.48 0.82
CA PRO A 1089 -43.56 -13.71 0.08
C PRO A 1089 -42.51 -14.04 -1.01
N TRP A 1090 -41.66 -13.06 -1.33
CA TRP A 1090 -40.62 -13.15 -2.37
C TRP A 1090 -39.27 -13.52 -1.76
N GLY A 1091 -38.49 -14.33 -2.49
CA GLY A 1091 -37.10 -14.59 -2.17
C GLY A 1091 -36.21 -13.41 -2.54
N VAL A 1092 -34.99 -13.43 -1.98
CA VAL A 1092 -33.90 -12.50 -2.33
C VAL A 1092 -33.68 -12.45 -3.85
N GLY A 1093 -33.44 -11.25 -4.38
CA GLY A 1093 -32.95 -11.03 -5.73
C GLY A 1093 -31.47 -10.63 -5.74
N GLY A 1094 -30.87 -10.62 -6.93
CA GLY A 1094 -29.49 -10.21 -7.16
C GLY A 1094 -29.37 -9.32 -8.39
N VAL A 1095 -28.58 -8.27 -8.31
CA VAL A 1095 -28.22 -7.39 -9.44
C VAL A 1095 -26.91 -7.85 -10.07
N SER A 1096 -26.74 -7.66 -11.38
CA SER A 1096 -25.45 -7.78 -12.08
C SER A 1096 -24.46 -6.67 -11.68
N SER A 1097 -24.13 -6.57 -10.39
CA SER A 1097 -23.42 -5.43 -9.80
C SER A 1097 -21.90 -5.47 -9.97
N SER A 1098 -21.38 -6.30 -10.89
CA SER A 1098 -19.94 -6.44 -11.13
C SER A 1098 -19.60 -6.53 -12.61
N THR A 1099 -18.32 -6.33 -12.95
CA THR A 1099 -17.80 -6.45 -14.32
C THR A 1099 -17.46 -7.91 -14.69
N ASN A 1100 -17.98 -8.89 -13.96
CA ASN A 1100 -17.61 -10.30 -14.08
C ASN A 1100 -18.12 -10.98 -15.37
N LYS A 1101 -18.97 -10.32 -16.16
CA LYS A 1101 -19.64 -10.81 -17.37
C LYS A 1101 -20.64 -11.96 -17.15
N ASP A 1102 -21.42 -11.91 -16.06
CA ASP A 1102 -22.55 -12.82 -15.78
C ASP A 1102 -23.36 -13.18 -17.05
N LEU A 1103 -23.85 -12.16 -17.75
CA LEU A 1103 -24.73 -12.31 -18.91
C LEU A 1103 -24.08 -12.97 -20.14
N GLU A 1104 -22.75 -12.95 -20.24
CA GLU A 1104 -22.00 -13.65 -21.30
C GLU A 1104 -21.65 -15.10 -20.92
N LYS A 1105 -21.62 -15.40 -19.62
CA LYS A 1105 -21.15 -16.68 -19.06
C LYS A 1105 -22.28 -17.62 -18.68
N HIS A 1106 -23.34 -17.06 -18.08
CA HIS A 1106 -24.46 -17.76 -17.49
C HIS A 1106 -25.65 -16.80 -17.36
N GLU A 1107 -26.32 -16.50 -18.48
CA GLU A 1107 -27.44 -15.54 -18.58
C GLU A 1107 -28.59 -15.74 -17.57
N ASP A 1108 -28.75 -16.95 -17.04
CA ASP A 1108 -29.78 -17.32 -16.06
C ASP A 1108 -29.33 -17.19 -14.59
N SER A 1109 -28.12 -16.69 -14.34
CA SER A 1109 -27.49 -16.67 -13.03
C SER A 1109 -26.73 -15.36 -12.83
N LEU A 1110 -27.06 -14.58 -11.79
CA LEU A 1110 -26.41 -13.29 -11.51
C LEU A 1110 -25.66 -13.30 -10.17
N CYS A 1111 -24.54 -12.58 -10.10
CA CYS A 1111 -23.66 -12.51 -8.94
C CYS A 1111 -23.36 -11.05 -8.55
N GLY A 1112 -23.76 -10.65 -7.34
CA GLY A 1112 -23.51 -9.29 -6.86
C GLY A 1112 -24.37 -8.82 -5.69
N SER A 1113 -24.80 -7.57 -5.76
CA SER A 1113 -25.58 -6.83 -4.76
C SER A 1113 -27.00 -7.40 -4.59
N ILE A 1114 -27.55 -7.33 -3.38
CA ILE A 1114 -28.89 -7.86 -3.08
C ILE A 1114 -29.96 -6.92 -3.63
N ALA A 1115 -31.00 -7.49 -4.22
CA ALA A 1115 -32.22 -6.79 -4.64
C ALA A 1115 -33.42 -7.34 -3.86
N GLN A 1116 -34.35 -6.46 -3.47
CA GLN A 1116 -35.59 -6.86 -2.80
C GLN A 1116 -36.82 -6.26 -3.48
N TYR A 1117 -37.83 -7.10 -3.70
CA TYR A 1117 -39.11 -6.72 -4.32
C TYR A 1117 -40.13 -6.27 -3.27
N LEU A 1118 -41.07 -5.40 -3.66
CA LEU A 1118 -42.17 -4.96 -2.80
C LEU A 1118 -42.96 -6.20 -2.31
N PRO A 1119 -43.20 -6.37 -0.99
CA PRO A 1119 -43.70 -7.62 -0.41
C PRO A 1119 -45.22 -7.76 -0.52
N VAL A 1120 -45.75 -7.56 -1.73
CA VAL A 1120 -47.16 -7.73 -2.11
C VAL A 1120 -47.29 -8.82 -3.17
N GLU A 1121 -48.37 -9.61 -3.11
CA GLU A 1121 -48.70 -10.63 -4.12
C GLU A 1121 -49.51 -10.03 -5.29
N ASP A 1122 -49.05 -8.89 -5.83
CA ASP A 1122 -49.53 -8.33 -7.10
C ASP A 1122 -48.89 -9.06 -8.30
N ASP A 1123 -49.55 -9.08 -9.46
CA ASP A 1123 -49.02 -9.67 -10.70
C ASP A 1123 -47.75 -8.95 -11.18
N THR A 1124 -47.66 -7.63 -10.97
CA THR A 1124 -46.54 -6.80 -11.44
C THR A 1124 -45.31 -6.90 -10.51
N PRO A 1125 -44.10 -7.21 -11.01
CA PRO A 1125 -42.89 -7.24 -10.18
C PRO A 1125 -42.32 -5.84 -9.94
N GLU A 1126 -42.69 -5.21 -8.82
CA GLU A 1126 -42.05 -3.94 -8.39
C GLU A 1126 -40.79 -4.19 -7.55
N LEU A 1127 -39.62 -3.83 -8.11
CA LEU A 1127 -38.36 -3.76 -7.38
C LEU A 1127 -38.37 -2.55 -6.42
N LEU A 1128 -38.18 -2.79 -5.12
CA LEU A 1128 -38.25 -1.77 -4.06
C LEU A 1128 -36.90 -1.09 -3.84
N TYR A 1129 -35.85 -1.88 -3.58
CA TYR A 1129 -34.50 -1.38 -3.33
C TYR A 1129 -33.41 -2.39 -3.67
N VAL A 1130 -32.17 -1.91 -3.70
CA VAL A 1130 -30.95 -2.72 -3.86
C VAL A 1130 -29.95 -2.32 -2.78
N ASN A 1131 -29.52 -3.28 -1.97
CA ASN A 1131 -28.42 -3.10 -1.01
C ASN A 1131 -27.09 -3.40 -1.71
N GLY A 1132 -26.18 -2.42 -1.80
CA GLY A 1132 -24.94 -2.61 -2.55
C GLY A 1132 -23.93 -1.47 -2.51
N LYS A 1133 -23.06 -1.47 -1.50
CA LYS A 1133 -21.84 -0.64 -1.40
C LYS A 1133 -21.01 -0.65 -2.68
N ALA A 1134 -20.92 -1.80 -3.36
CA ALA A 1134 -20.22 -1.97 -4.64
C ALA A 1134 -20.85 -1.20 -5.82
N LEU A 1135 -22.11 -0.78 -5.72
CA LEU A 1135 -22.72 0.12 -6.70
C LEU A 1135 -22.40 1.59 -6.42
N LEU A 1136 -22.07 1.97 -5.18
CA LEU A 1136 -21.88 3.37 -4.78
C LEU A 1136 -20.42 3.79 -4.66
N ASN A 1137 -19.58 2.93 -4.08
CA ASN A 1137 -18.17 3.22 -3.80
C ASN A 1137 -17.26 2.48 -4.79
N PRO A 1138 -16.36 3.18 -5.53
CA PRO A 1138 -15.42 2.53 -6.45
C PRO A 1138 -14.39 1.63 -5.75
N PHE A 1139 -14.16 1.85 -4.45
CA PHE A 1139 -13.31 1.01 -3.59
C PHE A 1139 -14.15 0.41 -2.45
N PRO A 1140 -15.03 -0.57 -2.75
CA PRO A 1140 -15.96 -1.13 -1.77
C PRO A 1140 -15.26 -1.98 -0.71
N VAL A 1141 -14.13 -2.59 -1.09
CA VAL A 1141 -13.15 -3.22 -0.21
C VAL A 1141 -12.00 -2.24 0.11
N SER A 1142 -11.31 -2.47 1.22
CA SER A 1142 -10.09 -1.73 1.56
C SER A 1142 -8.93 -2.11 0.62
N MET A 1143 -7.97 -1.20 0.43
CA MET A 1143 -6.92 -1.32 -0.60
C MET A 1143 -6.03 -2.57 -0.42
N ASP A 1144 -5.77 -2.97 0.83
CA ASP A 1144 -5.07 -4.21 1.20
C ASP A 1144 -5.77 -5.48 0.66
N LYS A 1145 -7.09 -5.43 0.48
CA LYS A 1145 -7.92 -6.58 0.04
C LYS A 1145 -8.25 -6.55 -1.44
N LEU A 1146 -7.93 -5.47 -2.16
CA LEU A 1146 -8.32 -5.29 -3.57
C LEU A 1146 -7.80 -6.42 -4.48
N GLY A 1147 -6.60 -6.94 -4.22
CA GLY A 1147 -6.03 -8.10 -4.95
C GLY A 1147 -6.59 -9.48 -4.54
N THR A 1148 -7.46 -9.53 -3.53
CA THR A 1148 -8.06 -10.78 -3.00
C THR A 1148 -9.59 -10.80 -3.07
N ALA A 1149 -10.23 -9.67 -3.35
CA ALA A 1149 -11.67 -9.54 -3.43
C ALA A 1149 -12.24 -10.34 -4.61
N THR A 1150 -13.39 -10.99 -4.40
CA THR A 1150 -14.14 -11.63 -5.48
C THR A 1150 -14.57 -10.57 -6.50
N HIS A 1151 -14.44 -10.86 -7.81
CA HIS A 1151 -14.85 -9.89 -8.84
C HIS A 1151 -16.31 -9.44 -8.68
N ASN A 1152 -17.16 -10.30 -8.11
CA ASN A 1152 -18.58 -10.08 -7.85
C ASN A 1152 -18.88 -8.92 -6.88
N VAL A 1153 -17.92 -8.52 -6.03
CA VAL A 1153 -18.06 -7.39 -5.09
C VAL A 1153 -17.28 -6.14 -5.52
N LEU A 1154 -16.74 -6.11 -6.75
CA LEU A 1154 -16.08 -4.94 -7.32
C LEU A 1154 -17.08 -3.99 -8.00
N PHE A 1155 -16.69 -2.73 -8.16
CA PHE A 1155 -17.56 -1.66 -8.65
C PHE A 1155 -17.98 -1.85 -10.12
N ASN A 1156 -19.30 -1.86 -10.36
CA ASN A 1156 -19.86 -1.80 -11.72
C ASN A 1156 -20.40 -0.39 -12.03
N THR A 1157 -19.82 0.26 -13.04
CA THR A 1157 -20.28 1.56 -13.55
C THR A 1157 -21.72 1.56 -14.07
N ASN A 1158 -22.21 0.46 -14.65
CA ASN A 1158 -23.54 0.38 -15.25
C ASN A 1158 -24.13 -1.05 -15.12
N PRO A 1159 -24.78 -1.40 -13.98
CA PRO A 1159 -25.55 -2.64 -13.88
C PRO A 1159 -26.78 -2.57 -14.80
N THR A 1160 -27.12 -3.70 -15.43
CA THR A 1160 -28.18 -3.73 -16.47
C THR A 1160 -29.31 -4.70 -16.17
N HIS A 1161 -29.09 -5.70 -15.30
CA HIS A 1161 -30.04 -6.80 -15.07
C HIS A 1161 -30.17 -7.14 -13.58
N VAL A 1162 -31.34 -7.68 -13.23
CA VAL A 1162 -31.71 -8.19 -11.92
C VAL A 1162 -32.31 -9.59 -12.06
N THR A 1163 -32.23 -10.43 -11.03
CA THR A 1163 -32.90 -11.74 -11.04
C THR A 1163 -34.40 -11.58 -10.87
N ARG A 1164 -35.18 -12.38 -11.61
CA ARG A 1164 -36.64 -12.24 -11.64
C ARG A 1164 -37.29 -12.44 -10.27
N ARG A 1165 -38.34 -11.66 -9.97
CA ARG A 1165 -39.17 -11.85 -8.76
C ARG A 1165 -39.72 -13.27 -8.70
N GLN A 1166 -39.44 -14.00 -7.62
CA GLN A 1166 -39.89 -15.38 -7.44
C GLN A 1166 -40.01 -15.75 -5.95
N LYS A 1167 -40.75 -16.81 -5.64
CA LYS A 1167 -40.84 -17.34 -4.26
C LYS A 1167 -39.50 -17.94 -3.82
N ARG A 1168 -39.17 -17.81 -2.54
CA ARG A 1168 -37.85 -18.17 -1.97
C ARG A 1168 -37.48 -19.63 -2.25
N ARG A 1169 -36.23 -19.85 -2.69
CA ARG A 1169 -35.66 -21.18 -2.93
C ARG A 1169 -34.14 -21.20 -2.77
N GLY A 1170 -33.56 -22.41 -2.78
CA GLY A 1170 -32.11 -22.62 -2.87
C GLY A 1170 -31.55 -22.37 -4.27
N ASN A 1171 -30.22 -22.20 -4.33
CA ASN A 1171 -29.47 -22.22 -5.59
C ASN A 1171 -29.66 -23.56 -6.32
N GLY A 1172 -29.91 -23.48 -7.63
CA GLY A 1172 -30.13 -24.63 -8.50
C GLY A 1172 -28.96 -24.87 -9.46
N SER A 1173 -29.24 -25.59 -10.55
CA SER A 1173 -28.37 -25.65 -11.73
C SER A 1173 -28.66 -24.47 -12.66
N THR A 1174 -27.61 -23.90 -13.26
CA THR A 1174 -27.78 -23.11 -14.49
C THR A 1174 -28.27 -24.01 -15.64
N LYS A 1175 -28.95 -23.41 -16.61
CA LYS A 1175 -29.31 -24.02 -17.90
C LYS A 1175 -28.22 -23.85 -18.97
N THR A 1176 -27.22 -23.03 -18.71
CA THR A 1176 -26.08 -22.78 -19.62
C THR A 1176 -25.04 -23.90 -19.55
N ASP A 1177 -24.11 -23.94 -20.50
CA ASP A 1177 -23.01 -24.91 -20.51
C ASP A 1177 -21.83 -24.53 -19.59
N TYR A 1178 -21.99 -23.51 -18.75
CA TYR A 1178 -20.98 -22.98 -17.84
C TYR A 1178 -20.47 -24.02 -16.83
N LYS A 1179 -19.14 -24.23 -16.82
CA LYS A 1179 -18.45 -25.24 -15.98
C LYS A 1179 -17.58 -24.64 -14.87
N GLY A 1180 -17.68 -23.33 -14.64
CA GLY A 1180 -16.94 -22.66 -13.56
C GLY A 1180 -17.62 -22.79 -12.20
N THR A 1181 -16.93 -22.35 -11.15
CA THR A 1181 -17.47 -22.30 -9.79
C THR A 1181 -18.17 -20.97 -9.51
N TYR A 1182 -19.44 -21.03 -9.11
CA TYR A 1182 -20.16 -19.88 -8.57
C TYR A 1182 -19.65 -19.53 -7.16
N ALA A 1183 -19.64 -18.24 -6.83
CA ALA A 1183 -19.35 -17.76 -5.48
C ALA A 1183 -20.64 -17.54 -4.67
N MET A 1184 -20.51 -17.23 -3.37
CA MET A 1184 -21.66 -17.16 -2.46
C MET A 1184 -22.63 -16.00 -2.76
N GLU A 1185 -22.19 -14.96 -3.49
CA GLU A 1185 -23.03 -13.83 -3.88
C GLU A 1185 -23.96 -14.16 -5.07
N CYS A 1186 -23.78 -15.33 -5.70
CA CYS A 1186 -24.49 -15.75 -6.91
C CYS A 1186 -25.86 -16.41 -6.62
N LEU A 1187 -26.86 -16.04 -7.43
CA LEU A 1187 -28.17 -16.69 -7.49
C LEU A 1187 -28.27 -17.56 -8.75
N VAL A 1188 -28.05 -18.87 -8.57
CA VAL A 1188 -27.79 -19.82 -9.66
C VAL A 1188 -29.08 -20.42 -10.22
N GLY A 1189 -29.30 -20.22 -11.52
CA GLY A 1189 -30.51 -20.63 -12.22
C GLY A 1189 -31.76 -19.84 -11.81
N PHE A 1190 -31.60 -18.59 -11.34
CA PHE A 1190 -32.71 -17.71 -10.94
C PHE A 1190 -33.40 -17.00 -12.12
N GLY A 1191 -32.74 -16.95 -13.27
CA GLY A 1191 -33.17 -16.19 -14.44
C GLY A 1191 -32.92 -14.68 -14.27
N SER A 1192 -32.57 -14.00 -15.36
CA SER A 1192 -32.40 -12.55 -15.40
C SER A 1192 -33.54 -11.85 -16.11
N GLU A 1193 -33.75 -10.58 -15.77
CA GLU A 1193 -34.56 -9.59 -16.49
C GLU A 1193 -33.87 -8.22 -16.40
N SER A 1194 -34.18 -7.31 -17.32
CA SER A 1194 -33.56 -5.98 -17.33
C SER A 1194 -33.97 -5.17 -16.10
N LEU A 1195 -33.06 -4.36 -15.57
CA LEU A 1195 -33.39 -3.43 -14.49
C LEU A 1195 -34.46 -2.41 -14.94
N PRO A 1196 -35.35 -1.95 -14.04
CA PRO A 1196 -36.32 -0.90 -14.36
C PRO A 1196 -35.63 0.37 -14.87
N GLU A 1197 -36.21 1.06 -15.85
CA GLU A 1197 -35.63 2.28 -16.45
C GLU A 1197 -35.27 3.36 -15.41
N LYS A 1198 -36.04 3.44 -14.31
CA LYS A 1198 -35.76 4.34 -13.18
C LYS A 1198 -34.49 4.02 -12.37
N PHE A 1199 -33.89 2.83 -12.51
CA PHE A 1199 -32.77 2.42 -11.67
C PHE A 1199 -31.45 3.10 -12.03
N ALA A 1200 -31.06 3.12 -13.31
CA ALA A 1200 -29.82 3.77 -13.75
C ALA A 1200 -29.74 5.26 -13.34
N PRO A 1201 -30.77 6.10 -13.53
CA PRO A 1201 -30.75 7.48 -13.06
C PRO A 1201 -30.81 7.63 -11.53
N GLN A 1202 -31.54 6.75 -10.83
CA GLN A 1202 -31.55 6.78 -9.35
C GLN A 1202 -30.16 6.46 -8.79
N LEU A 1203 -29.49 5.43 -9.32
CA LEU A 1203 -28.10 5.10 -9.00
C LEU A 1203 -27.14 6.26 -9.32
N LEU A 1204 -27.35 6.97 -10.44
CA LEU A 1204 -26.56 8.15 -10.79
C LEU A 1204 -26.74 9.29 -9.78
N ARG A 1205 -27.99 9.59 -9.37
CA ARG A 1205 -28.30 10.58 -8.32
C ARG A 1205 -27.65 10.20 -6.99
N ARG A 1206 -27.86 8.96 -6.54
CA ARG A 1206 -27.30 8.37 -5.31
C ARG A 1206 -25.77 8.50 -5.28
N ARG A 1207 -25.10 8.22 -6.41
CA ARG A 1207 -23.65 8.44 -6.61
C ARG A 1207 -23.25 9.91 -6.58
N MET A 1208 -23.98 10.80 -7.26
CA MET A 1208 -23.68 12.25 -7.25
C MET A 1208 -23.70 12.82 -5.83
N TYR A 1209 -24.66 12.40 -5.00
CA TYR A 1209 -24.71 12.80 -3.58
C TYR A 1209 -23.55 12.20 -2.78
N TYR A 1210 -23.21 10.92 -2.99
CA TYR A 1210 -22.09 10.26 -2.32
C TYR A 1210 -20.75 10.93 -2.66
N PHE A 1211 -20.44 11.10 -3.95
CA PHE A 1211 -19.20 11.77 -4.39
C PHE A 1211 -19.18 13.26 -4.03
N GLY A 1212 -20.31 13.97 -4.13
CA GLY A 1212 -20.43 15.35 -3.67
C GLY A 1212 -20.04 15.49 -2.21
N THR A 1213 -20.59 14.65 -1.33
CA THR A 1213 -20.23 14.64 0.10
C THR A 1213 -18.76 14.23 0.33
N ARG A 1214 -18.25 13.22 -0.40
CA ARG A 1214 -16.84 12.77 -0.32
C ARG A 1214 -15.82 13.81 -0.79
N MET A 1215 -16.22 14.76 -1.65
CA MET A 1215 -15.35 15.81 -2.21
C MET A 1215 -15.66 17.21 -1.68
N GLY A 1216 -16.51 17.35 -0.66
CA GLY A 1216 -16.90 18.65 -0.09
C GLY A 1216 -17.83 19.50 -0.98
N VAL A 1217 -18.32 18.97 -2.11
CA VAL A 1217 -19.21 19.66 -3.05
C VAL A 1217 -20.66 19.52 -2.59
N LEU A 1218 -20.98 20.13 -1.45
CA LEU A 1218 -22.28 19.98 -0.77
C LEU A 1218 -23.47 20.51 -1.60
N SER A 1219 -23.22 21.42 -2.55
CA SER A 1219 -24.24 21.90 -3.50
C SER A 1219 -24.88 20.80 -4.36
N ALA A 1220 -24.22 19.64 -4.49
CA ALA A 1220 -24.80 18.46 -5.14
C ALA A 1220 -26.02 17.90 -4.38
N LEU A 1221 -26.07 18.05 -3.05
CA LEU A 1221 -27.14 17.51 -2.18
C LEU A 1221 -28.49 18.21 -2.35
N ASN A 1222 -28.50 19.37 -3.00
CA ASN A 1222 -29.70 20.17 -3.26
C ASN A 1222 -30.41 19.76 -4.57
N GLN A 1223 -29.87 18.81 -5.32
CA GLN A 1223 -30.25 18.54 -6.71
C GLN A 1223 -31.16 17.31 -6.89
N CYS A 1224 -32.40 17.39 -6.38
CA CYS A 1224 -33.45 16.39 -6.64
C CYS A 1224 -33.97 16.37 -8.10
N PHE A 1225 -33.11 16.59 -9.11
CA PHE A 1225 -33.52 16.71 -10.50
C PHE A 1225 -34.28 15.45 -10.98
N PRO A 1226 -35.45 15.60 -11.63
CA PRO A 1226 -36.17 14.48 -12.21
C PRO A 1226 -35.43 14.01 -13.46
N PHE A 1227 -34.77 12.86 -13.37
CA PHE A 1227 -34.32 12.10 -14.53
C PHE A 1227 -35.52 11.44 -15.23
N ASN A 1228 -36.41 12.26 -15.78
CA ASN A 1228 -37.22 11.83 -16.92
C ASN A 1228 -36.20 11.48 -18.02
N GLY A 1229 -36.18 10.22 -18.46
CA GLY A 1229 -35.08 9.69 -19.26
C GLY A 1229 -34.75 10.55 -20.48
N MET A 1230 -33.46 10.73 -20.75
CA MET A 1230 -33.00 11.35 -22.00
C MET A 1230 -33.55 10.54 -23.17
N LYS A 1231 -34.42 11.18 -23.97
CA LYS A 1231 -34.94 10.66 -25.24
C LYS A 1231 -34.08 11.11 -26.41
#